data_AF-A0ABD3ETE0-F1
#
_entry.id   AF-A0ABD3ETE0-F1
#
_cell.length_a   1.000
_cell.length_b   1.000
_cell.length_c   1.000
_cell.angle_alpha   90.00
_cell.angle_beta   90.00
_cell.angle_gamma   90.00
#
_symmetry.space_group_name_H-M   'P 1'
#
loop_
_entity.id
_entity.type
_entity.pdbx_description
1 polymer ?
#
loop_
_entity_poly.entity_id
_entity_poly.type
_entity_poly.pdbx_seq_one_letter_code
_entity_poly.pdbx_strand_id
1 'polypeptide(L)'
;MAISTKNAPLVGLQQFIEAASTFTPVEATWAKKFGPQVTESGKLHNRFTRELNKPPVMVAGMTPTTSLEGIDLVAAIQNAGFHGELAAGGLSRPNIFEDAVNELVSKIKPGLGIAINMVYLNAKQWGFQFPMVLRMRRSGVPIESITIGAGIPTKERAQEIMSQLKEVGIKVVCFKPGSVDGIHAVLEIAAAMPSMTVMMQWTGGRAGGHHSFADFHEPMEETYAAICRVPNVLLVVGSGFGNWENSNQYLTGEWSLGRGHLYKMPTDGILVGSRVVVAKEAATAPEVKKLLVDTPGIESELKWEMSYTGAVGGVITVTSELGEPIHVVANRSALLWKEFDDKYFSIPREQLELALRLNKKDIVTRLNADFQKPYFGCKRDTETGKIFPADLEEMSYADVLTRLIDLTYLEVEGKPHRWVHDAYFSRVSRFITRAEERFHREEAGDMFDQAELKANPRGTASVFISKYPQMVSTLLSVLDCDFFLDLCRTGGKPVNFLPVIDIEFKTWFKKDSLWYSEDLDAVPERDAQRVLVLQGPVAIRYTTVVDEPVADILNGITMGIANVVKESGAVADVVTACATQMVAIKGVEFTESEDSVEMLIPVEENAVPSADEWLAALATTVSDKVWMSALISLTHIVEGTKWLSNPVRQLLKPQMGQKYVVNAAGIRVFDSSIDICGPVIEITKKGASISVVVNEVRLQ
;
A
#
# COMPACT_ATOMS: atom_id res chain seq x y z
N MET A 1 38.85 -11.98 -18.10
CA MET A 1 37.44 -12.19 -18.47
C MET A 1 37.08 -13.62 -18.13
N ALA A 2 36.57 -13.87 -16.93
CA ALA A 2 35.97 -15.16 -16.59
C ALA A 2 34.52 -15.13 -17.09
N ILE A 3 34.20 -16.00 -18.05
CA ILE A 3 32.84 -16.13 -18.57
C ILE A 3 32.00 -16.76 -17.45
N SER A 4 31.14 -15.95 -16.84
CA SER A 4 30.13 -16.41 -15.88
C SER A 4 29.21 -17.41 -16.58
N THR A 5 29.23 -18.66 -16.12
CA THR A 5 28.42 -19.79 -16.60
C THR A 5 26.98 -19.79 -16.05
N LYS A 6 26.55 -18.72 -15.38
CA LYS A 6 25.26 -18.69 -14.66
C LYS A 6 24.00 -18.60 -15.54
N ASN A 7 24.12 -18.29 -16.83
CA ASN A 7 22.97 -18.20 -17.74
C ASN A 7 23.19 -19.13 -18.93
N ALA A 8 22.45 -20.25 -18.99
CA ALA A 8 22.41 -21.09 -20.18
C ALA A 8 21.96 -20.25 -21.39
N PRO A 9 22.56 -20.43 -22.59
CA PRO A 9 22.10 -19.74 -23.78
C PRO A 9 20.64 -20.13 -24.11
N LEU A 10 19.86 -19.17 -24.60
CA LEU A 10 18.44 -19.29 -25.00
C LEU A 10 18.16 -20.40 -26.02
N VAL A 11 19.20 -20.88 -26.69
CA VAL A 11 19.15 -21.88 -27.74
C VAL A 11 20.35 -22.78 -27.49
N GLY A 12 20.13 -24.09 -27.36
CA GLY A 12 21.25 -25.04 -27.32
C GLY A 12 22.11 -24.86 -28.56
N LEU A 13 23.43 -25.06 -28.47
CA LEU A 13 24.35 -24.85 -29.61
C LEU A 13 23.84 -25.54 -30.89
N GLN A 14 23.32 -26.76 -30.74
CA GLN A 14 22.72 -27.55 -31.81
C GLN A 14 21.50 -26.88 -32.44
N GLN A 15 20.62 -26.36 -31.60
CA GLN A 15 19.36 -25.72 -31.96
C GLN A 15 19.61 -24.34 -32.62
N PHE A 16 20.74 -23.68 -32.29
CA PHE A 16 21.19 -22.44 -32.92
C PHE A 16 21.76 -22.74 -34.31
N ILE A 17 22.57 -23.80 -34.43
CA ILE A 17 23.12 -24.26 -35.71
C ILE A 17 21.99 -24.67 -36.67
N GLU A 18 20.98 -25.40 -36.18
CA GLU A 18 19.83 -25.84 -36.97
C GLU A 18 18.93 -24.67 -37.41
N ALA A 19 18.77 -23.66 -36.57
CA ALA A 19 17.96 -22.48 -36.89
C ALA A 19 18.72 -21.39 -37.67
N ALA A 20 20.06 -21.47 -37.78
CA ALA A 20 20.91 -20.42 -38.34
C ALA A 20 20.51 -20.01 -39.77
N SER A 21 20.03 -20.93 -40.59
CA SER A 21 19.58 -20.68 -41.97
C SER A 21 18.23 -19.94 -42.07
N THR A 22 17.46 -19.89 -40.98
CA THR A 22 16.16 -19.21 -40.88
C THR A 22 16.19 -18.00 -39.95
N PHE A 23 17.33 -17.76 -39.29
CA PHE A 23 17.49 -16.66 -38.36
C PHE A 23 17.55 -15.34 -39.12
N THR A 24 16.44 -14.61 -39.12
CA THR A 24 16.44 -13.23 -39.58
C THR A 24 16.82 -12.38 -38.37
N PRO A 25 18.00 -11.72 -38.34
CA PRO A 25 18.38 -10.88 -37.22
C PRO A 25 17.44 -9.67 -37.18
N VAL A 26 16.40 -9.75 -36.35
CA VAL A 26 15.62 -8.58 -35.96
C VAL A 26 16.37 -7.93 -34.82
N GLU A 27 16.89 -6.73 -35.04
CA GLU A 27 17.50 -5.92 -34.00
C GLU A 27 16.40 -5.46 -33.01
N ALA A 28 16.06 -6.33 -32.06
CA ALA A 28 15.07 -6.07 -31.02
C ALA A 28 15.82 -5.67 -29.73
N THR A 29 16.10 -4.37 -29.59
CA THR A 29 16.66 -3.82 -28.35
C THR A 29 15.57 -3.71 -27.27
N TRP A 30 15.96 -3.78 -26.00
CA TRP A 30 15.05 -3.50 -24.89
C TRP A 30 14.46 -2.09 -24.97
N ALA A 31 15.25 -1.10 -25.40
CA ALA A 31 14.77 0.25 -25.68
C ALA A 31 13.58 0.27 -26.64
N LYS A 32 13.67 -0.46 -27.76
CA LYS A 32 12.58 -0.51 -28.76
C LYS A 32 11.35 -1.27 -28.24
N LYS A 33 11.55 -2.30 -27.42
CA LYS A 33 10.47 -3.17 -26.93
C LYS A 33 9.75 -2.63 -25.68
N PHE A 34 10.49 -2.00 -24.78
CA PHE A 34 10.03 -1.62 -23.45
C PHE A 34 10.15 -0.12 -23.17
N GLY A 35 10.84 0.64 -24.03
CA GLY A 35 10.99 2.08 -23.87
C GLY A 35 9.65 2.81 -23.96
N PRO A 36 9.48 3.91 -23.21
CA PRO A 36 8.28 4.73 -23.25
C PRO A 36 8.20 5.47 -24.58
N GLN A 37 6.96 5.72 -24.98
CA GLN A 37 6.59 6.57 -26.09
C GLN A 37 5.68 7.69 -25.58
N VAL A 38 5.34 8.65 -26.44
CA VAL A 38 4.27 9.63 -26.19
C VAL A 38 3.18 9.48 -27.23
N THR A 39 1.93 9.53 -26.79
CA THR A 39 0.76 9.65 -27.68
C THR A 39 0.76 11.01 -28.38
N GLU A 40 -0.05 11.18 -29.43
CA GLU A 40 -0.27 12.49 -30.08
C GLU A 40 -0.71 13.58 -29.09
N SER A 41 -1.47 13.19 -28.06
CA SER A 41 -1.90 14.07 -26.97
C SER A 41 -0.78 14.48 -25.99
N GLY A 42 0.44 13.96 -26.18
CA GLY A 42 1.60 14.22 -25.33
C GLY A 42 1.66 13.39 -24.05
N LYS A 43 0.75 12.43 -23.86
CA LYS A 43 0.77 11.53 -22.69
C LYS A 43 1.75 10.37 -22.88
N LEU A 44 2.47 9.99 -21.82
CA LEU A 44 3.32 8.79 -21.83
C LEU A 44 2.52 7.54 -22.18
N HIS A 45 3.17 6.65 -22.93
CA HIS A 45 2.65 5.36 -23.35
C HIS A 45 3.74 4.29 -23.20
N ASN A 46 3.48 3.29 -22.36
CA ASN A 46 4.32 2.10 -22.17
C ASN A 46 3.46 0.92 -21.66
N ARG A 47 4.10 -0.16 -21.20
CA ARG A 47 3.37 -1.34 -20.70
C ARG A 47 2.52 -1.05 -19.46
N PHE A 48 3.00 -0.20 -18.53
CA PHE A 48 2.23 0.19 -17.36
C PHE A 48 0.95 0.94 -17.75
N THR A 49 1.07 1.94 -18.63
CA THR A 49 -0.11 2.72 -19.07
C THR A 49 -1.10 1.85 -19.84
N ARG A 50 -0.61 0.86 -20.60
CA ARG A 50 -1.49 -0.06 -21.34
C ARG A 50 -2.26 -0.98 -20.41
N GLU A 51 -1.62 -1.45 -19.34
CA GLU A 51 -2.22 -2.38 -18.39
C GLU A 51 -3.18 -1.71 -17.43
N LEU A 52 -2.79 -0.56 -16.88
CA LEU A 52 -3.56 0.12 -15.81
C LEU A 52 -4.36 1.32 -16.30
N ASN A 53 -4.14 1.78 -17.53
CA ASN A 53 -4.72 3.03 -18.05
C ASN A 53 -4.46 4.24 -17.11
N LYS A 54 -3.29 4.25 -16.46
CA LYS A 54 -2.81 5.29 -15.53
C LYS A 54 -1.40 5.71 -15.91
N PRO A 55 -0.97 6.96 -15.62
CA PRO A 55 0.42 7.37 -15.86
C PRO A 55 1.42 6.48 -15.11
N PRO A 56 2.64 6.27 -15.64
CA PRO A 56 3.64 5.33 -15.11
C PRO A 56 4.39 5.89 -13.89
N VAL A 57 3.69 6.61 -13.02
CA VAL A 57 4.16 7.09 -11.72
C VAL A 57 3.13 6.66 -10.68
N MET A 58 3.57 6.03 -9.60
CA MET A 58 2.67 5.51 -8.56
C MET A 58 3.14 5.85 -7.15
N VAL A 59 2.21 5.87 -6.21
CA VAL A 59 2.49 6.05 -4.78
C VAL A 59 2.33 4.71 -4.06
N ALA A 60 3.38 4.31 -3.34
CA ALA A 60 3.39 3.06 -2.59
C ALA A 60 2.57 3.12 -1.30
N GLY A 61 2.18 1.94 -0.82
CA GLY A 61 1.56 1.74 0.47
C GLY A 61 2.57 1.95 1.58
N MET A 62 2.34 2.97 2.41
CA MET A 62 3.18 3.36 3.54
C MET A 62 2.33 3.36 4.81
N THR A 63 2.66 2.49 5.77
CA THR A 63 1.81 2.26 6.96
C THR A 63 1.45 3.50 7.79
N PRO A 64 2.29 4.53 7.98
CA PRO A 64 1.77 5.79 8.51
C PRO A 64 0.95 6.50 7.42
N THR A 65 1.63 7.02 6.40
CA THR A 65 1.13 8.05 5.48
C THR A 65 -0.05 7.66 4.57
N THR A 66 -0.21 6.38 4.23
CA THR A 66 -1.31 5.91 3.35
C THR A 66 -2.23 4.91 4.02
N SER A 67 -2.27 4.88 5.37
CA SER A 67 -3.19 4.03 6.13
C SER A 67 -4.41 4.82 6.60
N LEU A 68 -4.87 4.59 7.84
CA LEU A 68 -6.14 5.11 8.38
C LEU A 68 -6.29 6.64 8.23
N GLU A 69 -5.32 7.42 8.70
CA GLU A 69 -5.35 8.89 8.57
C GLU A 69 -4.96 9.35 7.15
N GLY A 70 -4.37 8.46 6.36
CA GLY A 70 -3.90 8.71 5.00
C GLY A 70 -4.95 8.49 3.89
N ILE A 71 -6.21 8.21 4.24
CA ILE A 71 -7.26 7.92 3.25
C ILE A 71 -7.45 9.08 2.27
N ASP A 72 -7.39 10.33 2.75
CA ASP A 72 -7.53 11.52 1.91
C ASP A 72 -6.40 11.66 0.89
N LEU A 73 -5.17 11.35 1.29
CA LEU A 73 -4.03 11.28 0.38
C LEU A 73 -4.26 10.25 -0.73
N VAL A 74 -4.67 9.03 -0.35
CA VAL A 74 -4.91 7.95 -1.33
C VAL A 74 -6.05 8.31 -2.28
N ALA A 75 -7.14 8.90 -1.76
CA ALA A 75 -8.25 9.38 -2.57
C ALA A 75 -7.80 10.47 -3.55
N ALA A 76 -6.98 11.44 -3.11
CA ALA A 76 -6.45 12.49 -3.96
C ALA A 76 -5.54 11.95 -5.07
N ILE A 77 -4.67 10.98 -4.77
CA ILE A 77 -3.81 10.30 -5.76
C ILE A 77 -4.66 9.64 -6.84
N GLN A 78 -5.69 8.87 -6.45
CA GLN A 78 -6.56 8.20 -7.40
C GLN A 78 -7.40 9.17 -8.22
N ASN A 79 -7.96 10.21 -7.58
CA ASN A 79 -8.75 11.25 -8.24
C ASN A 79 -7.94 12.08 -9.23
N ALA A 80 -6.62 12.16 -9.05
CA ALA A 80 -5.66 12.73 -10.00
C ALA A 80 -5.31 11.77 -11.17
N GLY A 81 -5.81 10.54 -11.15
CA GLY A 81 -5.63 9.53 -12.20
C GLY A 81 -4.42 8.62 -12.00
N PHE A 82 -3.77 8.65 -10.84
CA PHE A 82 -2.58 7.85 -10.55
C PHE A 82 -2.92 6.57 -9.77
N HIS A 83 -1.94 5.67 -9.70
CA HIS A 83 -2.04 4.47 -8.88
C HIS A 83 -1.52 4.78 -7.47
N GLY A 84 -2.35 4.60 -6.45
CA GLY A 84 -2.00 4.84 -5.04
C GLY A 84 -2.53 3.72 -4.15
N GLU A 85 -1.67 3.18 -3.30
CA GLU A 85 -1.99 2.02 -2.46
C GLU A 85 -2.41 2.43 -1.04
N LEU A 86 -3.59 1.97 -0.62
CA LEU A 86 -4.02 2.02 0.79
C LEU A 86 -3.20 1.00 1.59
N ALA A 87 -2.46 1.46 2.59
CA ALA A 87 -1.65 0.59 3.45
C ALA A 87 -2.51 -0.08 4.52
N ALA A 88 -2.75 -1.38 4.37
CA ALA A 88 -3.53 -2.18 5.32
C ALA A 88 -2.78 -2.51 6.62
N GLY A 89 -1.47 -2.22 6.71
CA GLY A 89 -0.67 -2.50 7.91
C GLY A 89 -1.18 -1.80 9.18
N GLY A 90 -1.77 -0.60 9.05
CA GLY A 90 -2.38 0.14 10.15
C GLY A 90 -3.83 -0.27 10.44
N LEU A 91 -4.45 -1.05 9.55
CA LEU A 91 -5.85 -1.47 9.62
C LEU A 91 -5.97 -2.79 10.40
N SER A 92 -5.76 -2.70 11.72
CA SER A 92 -5.47 -3.85 12.61
C SER A 92 -6.66 -4.75 12.95
N ARG A 93 -7.89 -4.35 12.63
CA ARG A 93 -9.13 -5.08 12.94
C ARG A 93 -10.05 -5.14 11.71
N PRO A 94 -10.92 -6.16 11.60
CA PRO A 94 -11.84 -6.30 10.47
C PRO A 94 -12.70 -5.05 10.22
N ASN A 95 -13.29 -4.47 11.27
CA ASN A 95 -14.13 -3.27 11.12
C ASN A 95 -13.31 -2.07 10.62
N ILE A 96 -12.13 -1.81 11.21
CA ILE A 96 -11.25 -0.72 10.77
C ILE A 96 -10.85 -0.89 9.29
N PHE A 97 -10.56 -2.12 8.86
CA PHE A 97 -10.21 -2.41 7.47
C PHE A 97 -11.38 -2.13 6.52
N GLU A 98 -12.57 -2.64 6.83
CA GLU A 98 -13.75 -2.45 6.00
C GLU A 98 -14.21 -1.00 5.94
N ASP A 99 -14.22 -0.31 7.09
CA ASP A 99 -14.59 1.10 7.20
C ASP A 99 -13.63 1.97 6.38
N ALA A 100 -12.31 1.76 6.51
CA ALA A 100 -11.31 2.52 5.75
C ALA A 100 -11.42 2.29 4.23
N VAL A 101 -11.66 1.05 3.80
CA VAL A 101 -11.86 0.75 2.37
C VAL A 101 -13.14 1.41 1.85
N ASN A 102 -14.24 1.34 2.59
CA ASN A 102 -15.50 1.96 2.19
C ASN A 102 -15.41 3.49 2.18
N GLU A 103 -14.71 4.08 3.15
CA GLU A 103 -14.45 5.51 3.20
C GLU A 103 -13.64 5.96 1.97
N LEU A 104 -12.55 5.25 1.64
CA LEU A 104 -11.77 5.53 0.43
C LEU A 104 -12.65 5.47 -0.83
N VAL A 105 -13.46 4.42 -0.97
CA VAL A 105 -14.38 4.25 -2.12
C VAL A 105 -15.39 5.40 -2.20
N SER A 106 -15.85 5.93 -1.07
CA SER A 106 -16.78 7.06 -1.03
C SER A 106 -16.15 8.39 -1.50
N LYS A 107 -14.82 8.50 -1.44
CA LYS A 107 -14.06 9.73 -1.75
C LYS A 107 -13.47 9.74 -3.17
N ILE A 108 -13.48 8.62 -3.89
CA ILE A 108 -12.94 8.53 -5.26
C ILE A 108 -14.03 8.73 -6.33
N LYS A 109 -13.62 9.23 -7.50
CA LYS A 109 -14.51 9.39 -8.65
C LYS A 109 -15.04 8.02 -9.12
N PRO A 110 -16.33 7.90 -9.47
CA PRO A 110 -16.92 6.71 -10.07
C PRO A 110 -16.08 6.12 -11.22
N GLY A 111 -15.89 4.81 -11.18
CA GLY A 111 -15.12 4.07 -12.18
C GLY A 111 -13.62 3.95 -11.91
N LEU A 112 -13.09 4.70 -10.94
CA LEU A 112 -11.72 4.48 -10.46
C LEU A 112 -11.65 3.24 -9.55
N GLY A 113 -10.51 2.56 -9.62
CA GLY A 113 -10.20 1.40 -8.80
C GLY A 113 -9.20 1.73 -7.69
N ILE A 114 -9.37 1.05 -6.56
CA ILE A 114 -8.48 1.13 -5.39
C ILE A 114 -7.44 0.01 -5.41
N ALA A 115 -6.25 0.32 -4.90
CA ALA A 115 -5.18 -0.64 -4.65
C ALA A 115 -4.92 -0.77 -3.15
N ILE A 116 -4.68 -1.99 -2.67
CA ILE A 116 -4.48 -2.27 -1.23
C ILE A 116 -3.13 -2.95 -1.02
N ASN A 117 -2.25 -2.33 -0.24
CA ASN A 117 -0.97 -2.91 0.17
C ASN A 117 -1.10 -3.64 1.51
N MET A 118 -0.81 -4.94 1.50
CA MET A 118 -0.95 -5.86 2.62
C MET A 118 0.41 -6.41 3.05
N VAL A 119 0.56 -6.70 4.34
CA VAL A 119 1.81 -7.19 4.93
C VAL A 119 1.72 -8.71 5.10
N TYR A 120 2.44 -9.47 4.27
CA TYR A 120 2.33 -10.93 4.23
C TYR A 120 2.82 -11.61 5.51
N LEU A 121 3.95 -11.15 6.07
CA LEU A 121 4.52 -11.68 7.31
C LEU A 121 3.63 -11.46 8.55
N ASN A 122 2.66 -10.54 8.50
CA ASN A 122 1.69 -10.38 9.58
C ASN A 122 0.54 -11.37 9.42
N ALA A 123 0.77 -12.63 9.79
CA ALA A 123 -0.19 -13.72 9.63
C ALA A 123 -1.58 -13.42 10.25
N LYS A 124 -1.61 -12.68 11.37
CA LYS A 124 -2.87 -12.26 12.03
C LYS A 124 -3.67 -11.34 11.12
N GLN A 125 -3.05 -10.30 10.56
CA GLN A 125 -3.72 -9.37 9.65
C GLN A 125 -4.09 -10.04 8.34
N TRP A 126 -3.16 -10.79 7.74
CA TRP A 126 -3.40 -11.54 6.52
C TRP A 126 -4.62 -12.46 6.63
N GLY A 127 -4.76 -13.16 7.77
CA GLY A 127 -5.84 -14.12 8.03
C GLY A 127 -7.25 -13.55 7.95
N PHE A 128 -7.45 -12.24 8.16
CA PHE A 128 -8.76 -11.60 7.97
C PHE A 128 -8.80 -10.67 6.75
N GLN A 129 -7.73 -9.93 6.47
CA GLN A 129 -7.71 -8.93 5.41
C GLN A 129 -7.86 -9.58 4.03
N PHE A 130 -7.19 -10.70 3.76
CA PHE A 130 -7.21 -11.31 2.43
C PHE A 130 -8.60 -11.91 2.08
N PRO A 131 -9.24 -12.71 2.96
CA PRO A 131 -10.62 -13.13 2.74
C PRO A 131 -11.60 -11.96 2.58
N MET A 132 -11.38 -10.86 3.30
CA MET A 132 -12.21 -9.65 3.18
C MET A 132 -12.05 -8.97 1.82
N VAL A 133 -10.83 -8.84 1.29
CA VAL A 133 -10.61 -8.35 -0.09
C VAL A 133 -11.46 -9.13 -1.09
N LEU A 134 -11.42 -10.46 -1.02
CA LEU A 134 -12.20 -11.32 -1.93
C LEU A 134 -13.71 -11.10 -1.75
N ARG A 135 -14.19 -11.03 -0.50
CA ARG A 135 -15.60 -10.77 -0.18
C ARG A 135 -16.06 -9.42 -0.71
N MET A 136 -15.33 -8.35 -0.37
CA MET A 136 -15.64 -6.98 -0.76
C MET A 136 -15.65 -6.84 -2.28
N ARG A 137 -14.68 -7.46 -2.97
CA ARG A 137 -14.64 -7.49 -4.42
C ARG A 137 -15.86 -8.18 -5.03
N ARG A 138 -16.29 -9.34 -4.50
CA ARG A 138 -17.53 -10.03 -4.93
C ARG A 138 -18.78 -9.17 -4.72
N SER A 139 -18.79 -8.32 -3.69
CA SER A 139 -19.87 -7.37 -3.40
C SER A 139 -19.82 -6.08 -4.24
N GLY A 140 -18.88 -5.97 -5.17
CA GLY A 140 -18.76 -4.87 -6.12
C GLY A 140 -17.85 -3.73 -5.67
N VAL A 141 -17.09 -3.88 -4.59
CA VAL A 141 -16.07 -2.88 -4.20
C VAL A 141 -15.00 -2.82 -5.31
N PRO A 142 -14.60 -1.62 -5.77
CA PRO A 142 -13.73 -1.45 -6.93
C PRO A 142 -12.25 -1.71 -6.60
N ILE A 143 -11.92 -2.87 -6.03
CA ILE A 143 -10.53 -3.29 -5.78
C ILE A 143 -9.90 -3.70 -7.11
N GLU A 144 -8.94 -2.92 -7.59
CA GLU A 144 -8.23 -3.10 -8.87
C GLU A 144 -7.01 -4.01 -8.73
N SER A 145 -6.27 -3.87 -7.63
CA SER A 145 -5.07 -4.66 -7.34
C SER A 145 -4.84 -4.83 -5.84
N ILE A 146 -4.01 -5.83 -5.52
CA ILE A 146 -3.38 -5.90 -4.20
C ILE A 146 -1.86 -5.96 -4.33
N THR A 147 -1.19 -5.45 -3.31
CA THR A 147 0.27 -5.51 -3.18
C THR A 147 0.63 -6.36 -1.98
N ILE A 148 1.44 -7.39 -2.19
CA ILE A 148 1.95 -8.28 -1.16
C ILE A 148 3.35 -7.79 -0.78
N GLY A 149 3.42 -7.04 0.31
CA GLY A 149 4.65 -6.50 0.88
C GLY A 149 5.19 -7.33 2.04
N ALA A 150 6.46 -7.08 2.39
CA ALA A 150 7.18 -7.73 3.48
C ALA A 150 7.09 -9.28 3.39
N GLY A 151 7.79 -9.84 2.42
CA GLY A 151 7.86 -11.28 2.17
C GLY A 151 7.25 -11.68 0.83
N ILE A 152 7.94 -12.57 0.11
CA ILE A 152 7.41 -13.21 -1.10
C ILE A 152 6.84 -14.58 -0.69
N PRO A 153 5.56 -14.88 -0.95
CA PRO A 153 5.00 -16.21 -0.69
C PRO A 153 5.75 -17.28 -1.48
N THR A 154 5.67 -18.55 -1.03
CA THR A 154 6.12 -19.66 -1.87
C THR A 154 5.30 -19.71 -3.15
N LYS A 155 5.84 -20.32 -4.21
CA LYS A 155 5.19 -20.42 -5.51
C LYS A 155 3.77 -21.01 -5.42
N GLU A 156 3.62 -22.11 -4.68
CA GLU A 156 2.34 -22.82 -4.52
C GLU A 156 1.32 -21.92 -3.82
N ARG A 157 1.75 -21.22 -2.76
CA ARG A 157 0.88 -20.33 -2.01
C ARG A 157 0.49 -19.09 -2.82
N ALA A 158 1.42 -18.55 -3.61
CA ALA A 158 1.15 -17.45 -4.52
C ALA A 158 0.15 -17.85 -5.61
N GLN A 159 0.28 -19.04 -6.20
CA GLN A 159 -0.69 -19.55 -7.18
C GLN A 159 -2.09 -19.69 -6.60
N GLU A 160 -2.22 -20.15 -5.36
CA GLU A 160 -3.50 -20.24 -4.67
C GLU A 160 -4.11 -18.84 -4.46
N ILE A 161 -3.33 -17.90 -3.92
CA ILE A 161 -3.74 -16.50 -3.71
C ILE A 161 -4.19 -15.87 -5.04
N MET A 162 -3.38 -16.01 -6.08
CA MET A 162 -3.64 -15.45 -7.40
C MET A 162 -4.86 -16.05 -8.07
N SER A 163 -5.09 -17.36 -7.92
CA SER A 163 -6.29 -18.02 -8.43
C SER A 163 -7.56 -17.46 -7.78
N GLN A 164 -7.56 -17.29 -6.45
CA GLN A 164 -8.69 -16.70 -5.73
C GLN A 164 -8.93 -15.22 -6.11
N LEU A 165 -7.86 -14.45 -6.34
CA LEU A 165 -7.98 -13.07 -6.85
C LEU A 165 -8.59 -13.04 -8.26
N LYS A 166 -8.13 -13.93 -9.14
CA LYS A 166 -8.64 -14.05 -10.51
C LYS A 166 -10.12 -14.42 -10.53
N GLU A 167 -10.56 -15.33 -9.66
CA GLU A 167 -11.98 -15.72 -9.51
C GLU A 167 -12.88 -14.53 -9.16
N VAL A 168 -12.39 -13.58 -8.37
CA VAL A 168 -13.14 -12.35 -8.03
C VAL A 168 -12.87 -11.19 -9.01
N GLY A 169 -12.13 -11.44 -10.09
CA GLY A 169 -11.86 -10.47 -11.14
C GLY A 169 -10.82 -9.42 -10.80
N ILE A 170 -9.88 -9.71 -9.89
CA ILE A 170 -8.65 -8.94 -9.67
C ILE A 170 -7.55 -9.58 -10.51
N LYS A 171 -7.02 -8.84 -11.50
CA LYS A 171 -6.04 -9.37 -12.48
C LYS A 171 -4.61 -8.88 -12.24
N VAL A 172 -4.43 -7.88 -11.40
CA VAL A 172 -3.13 -7.28 -11.09
C VAL A 172 -2.77 -7.62 -9.64
N VAL A 173 -1.63 -8.28 -9.46
CA VAL A 173 -1.01 -8.51 -8.15
C VAL A 173 0.38 -7.90 -8.16
N CYS A 174 0.76 -7.26 -7.06
CA CYS A 174 2.07 -6.65 -6.93
C CYS A 174 2.89 -7.36 -5.85
N PHE A 175 4.20 -7.43 -6.04
CA PHE A 175 5.16 -7.93 -5.05
C PHE A 175 6.29 -6.94 -4.85
N LYS A 176 6.83 -6.88 -3.62
CA LYS A 176 7.98 -6.03 -3.25
C LYS A 176 9.22 -6.89 -2.93
N PRO A 177 9.95 -7.40 -3.94
CA PRO A 177 11.20 -8.11 -3.68
C PRO A 177 12.30 -7.14 -3.23
N GLY A 178 13.10 -7.58 -2.26
CA GLY A 178 14.24 -6.81 -1.72
C GLY A 178 15.61 -7.44 -1.98
N SER A 179 15.66 -8.54 -2.74
CA SER A 179 16.88 -9.29 -3.07
C SER A 179 16.77 -9.93 -4.46
N VAL A 180 17.90 -10.35 -5.03
CA VAL A 180 17.97 -11.11 -6.30
C VAL A 180 17.13 -12.39 -6.24
N ASP A 181 17.24 -13.16 -5.15
CA ASP A 181 16.43 -14.37 -4.94
C ASP A 181 14.92 -14.05 -4.91
N GLY A 182 14.54 -12.94 -4.26
CA GLY A 182 13.17 -12.47 -4.24
C GLY A 182 12.65 -12.08 -5.63
N ILE A 183 13.50 -11.46 -6.47
CA ILE A 183 13.18 -11.17 -7.87
C ILE A 183 12.90 -12.47 -8.61
N HIS A 184 13.80 -13.47 -8.53
CA HIS A 184 13.61 -14.76 -9.19
C HIS A 184 12.36 -15.50 -8.72
N ALA A 185 12.05 -15.48 -7.41
CA ALA A 185 10.82 -16.06 -6.88
C ALA A 185 9.56 -15.41 -7.49
N VAL A 186 9.54 -14.09 -7.64
CA VAL A 186 8.43 -13.38 -8.30
C VAL A 186 8.34 -13.74 -9.78
N LEU A 187 9.47 -13.92 -10.48
CA LEU A 187 9.48 -14.36 -11.88
C LEU A 187 8.91 -15.78 -12.03
N GLU A 188 9.23 -16.70 -11.13
CA GLU A 188 8.67 -18.06 -11.13
C GLU A 188 7.15 -18.06 -10.88
N ILE A 189 6.68 -17.21 -9.96
CA ILE A 189 5.25 -17.00 -9.69
C ILE A 189 4.56 -16.45 -10.95
N ALA A 190 5.12 -15.42 -11.56
CA ALA A 190 4.55 -14.77 -12.74
C ALA A 190 4.48 -15.74 -13.94
N ALA A 191 5.55 -16.50 -14.19
CA ALA A 191 5.58 -17.49 -15.25
C ALA A 191 4.54 -18.61 -15.04
N ALA A 192 4.21 -18.93 -13.79
CA ALA A 192 3.21 -19.94 -13.46
C ALA A 192 1.76 -19.45 -13.63
N MET A 193 1.53 -18.14 -13.75
CA MET A 193 0.21 -17.53 -13.88
C MET A 193 0.16 -16.49 -15.03
N PRO A 194 0.41 -16.90 -16.29
CA PRO A 194 0.58 -15.97 -17.42
C PRO A 194 -0.65 -15.12 -17.74
N SER A 195 -1.85 -15.53 -17.28
CA SER A 195 -3.10 -14.79 -17.47
C SER A 195 -3.28 -13.60 -16.51
N MET A 196 -2.38 -13.43 -15.54
CA MET A 196 -2.40 -12.34 -14.58
C MET A 196 -1.19 -11.44 -14.76
N THR A 197 -1.39 -10.16 -14.50
CA THR A 197 -0.30 -9.18 -14.50
C THR A 197 0.34 -9.18 -13.12
N VAL A 198 1.66 -9.34 -13.11
CA VAL A 198 2.48 -9.28 -11.91
C VAL A 198 3.30 -8.00 -11.92
N MET A 199 2.96 -7.04 -11.05
CA MET A 199 3.77 -5.84 -10.87
C MET A 199 4.88 -6.10 -9.87
N MET A 200 6.12 -6.10 -10.34
CA MET A 200 7.31 -6.20 -9.51
C MET A 200 7.74 -4.79 -9.09
N GLN A 201 7.51 -4.45 -7.83
CA GLN A 201 7.91 -3.18 -7.24
C GLN A 201 9.30 -3.34 -6.60
N TRP A 202 10.33 -3.14 -7.40
CA TRP A 202 11.72 -3.21 -6.93
C TRP A 202 12.08 -1.99 -6.10
N THR A 203 12.57 -2.23 -4.88
CA THR A 203 13.09 -1.19 -3.99
C THR A 203 14.41 -1.62 -3.38
N GLY A 204 15.46 -0.83 -3.59
CA GLY A 204 16.78 -1.03 -2.97
C GLY A 204 16.89 -0.44 -1.56
N GLY A 205 18.05 -0.60 -0.94
CA GLY A 205 18.30 -0.25 0.47
C GLY A 205 18.21 1.24 0.82
N ARG A 206 18.28 2.13 -0.17
CA ARG A 206 18.12 3.60 0.02
C ARG A 206 16.67 4.07 0.19
N ALA A 207 15.73 3.16 0.43
CA ALA A 207 14.30 3.45 0.57
C ALA A 207 13.99 4.03 1.97
N GLY A 208 12.88 4.75 2.10
CA GLY A 208 12.39 5.19 3.41
C GLY A 208 11.61 4.10 4.13
N GLY A 209 11.62 4.12 5.46
CA GLY A 209 10.97 3.07 6.26
C GLY A 209 11.78 1.77 6.24
N HIS A 210 11.10 0.62 6.27
CA HIS A 210 11.77 -0.68 6.16
C HIS A 210 12.49 -0.79 4.81
N HIS A 211 13.76 -1.18 4.84
CA HIS A 211 14.58 -1.28 3.63
C HIS A 211 15.43 -2.56 3.62
N SER A 212 15.89 -2.94 2.42
CA SER A 212 16.85 -4.03 2.27
C SER A 212 18.28 -3.56 2.54
N PHE A 213 19.21 -4.51 2.55
CA PHE A 213 20.65 -4.24 2.53
C PHE A 213 21.21 -4.14 1.11
N ALA A 214 20.39 -4.37 0.08
CA ALA A 214 20.86 -4.45 -1.29
C ALA A 214 21.09 -3.05 -1.88
N ASP A 215 22.14 -2.91 -2.67
CA ASP A 215 22.25 -1.79 -3.61
C ASP A 215 21.01 -1.75 -4.52
N PHE A 216 20.67 -0.56 -5.00
CA PHE A 216 19.51 -0.38 -5.85
C PHE A 216 19.75 -0.87 -7.29
N HIS A 217 20.96 -0.74 -7.82
CA HIS A 217 21.26 -1.02 -9.22
C HIS A 217 21.77 -2.44 -9.45
N GLU A 218 22.69 -2.94 -8.61
CA GLU A 218 23.33 -4.25 -8.83
C GLU A 218 22.32 -5.42 -9.04
N PRO A 219 21.27 -5.59 -8.21
CA PRO A 219 20.27 -6.62 -8.45
C PRO A 219 19.48 -6.42 -9.75
N MET A 220 19.25 -5.17 -10.16
CA MET A 220 18.62 -4.89 -11.46
C MET A 220 19.55 -5.30 -12.60
N GLU A 221 20.84 -4.95 -12.55
CA GLU A 221 21.82 -5.31 -13.59
C GLU A 221 21.92 -6.83 -13.76
N GLU A 222 21.91 -7.59 -12.65
CA GLU A 222 21.95 -9.05 -12.68
C GLU A 222 20.68 -9.68 -13.27
N THR A 223 19.51 -9.12 -12.96
CA THR A 223 18.21 -9.78 -13.20
C THR A 223 17.38 -9.20 -14.35
N TYR A 224 17.72 -8.01 -14.88
CA TYR A 224 16.91 -7.30 -15.88
C TYR A 224 16.58 -8.17 -17.10
N ALA A 225 17.58 -8.91 -17.62
CA ALA A 225 17.36 -9.80 -18.75
C ALA A 225 16.38 -10.94 -18.43
N ALA A 226 16.37 -11.46 -17.20
CA ALA A 226 15.41 -12.47 -16.76
C ALA A 226 14.01 -11.87 -16.60
N ILE A 227 13.91 -10.66 -16.06
CA ILE A 227 12.65 -9.91 -15.94
C ILE A 227 12.00 -9.71 -17.32
N CYS A 228 12.78 -9.24 -18.30
CA CYS A 228 12.29 -9.01 -19.67
C CYS A 228 11.81 -10.27 -20.41
N ARG A 229 12.18 -11.48 -19.93
CA ARG A 229 11.74 -12.75 -20.52
C ARG A 229 10.35 -13.18 -20.04
N VAL A 230 9.84 -12.59 -18.96
CA VAL A 230 8.53 -12.96 -18.39
C VAL A 230 7.50 -11.88 -18.78
N PRO A 231 6.67 -12.12 -19.82
CA PRO A 231 5.93 -11.06 -20.51
C PRO A 231 4.77 -10.46 -19.72
N ASN A 232 4.33 -11.10 -18.63
CA ASN A 232 3.29 -10.60 -17.73
C ASN A 232 3.85 -9.89 -16.50
N VAL A 233 5.17 -9.66 -16.42
CA VAL A 233 5.80 -8.86 -15.36
C VAL A 233 5.90 -7.40 -15.77
N LEU A 234 5.39 -6.49 -14.94
CA LEU A 234 5.64 -5.05 -15.02
C LEU A 234 6.73 -4.68 -14.01
N LEU A 235 7.85 -4.13 -14.48
CA LEU A 235 8.94 -3.68 -13.62
C LEU A 235 8.73 -2.23 -13.20
N VAL A 236 8.35 -2.01 -11.95
CA VAL A 236 8.24 -0.68 -11.34
C VAL A 236 9.37 -0.50 -10.36
N VAL A 237 10.10 0.60 -10.46
CA VAL A 237 11.25 0.88 -9.59
C VAL A 237 10.96 2.03 -8.63
N GLY A 238 11.31 1.82 -7.37
CA GLY A 238 11.22 2.80 -6.28
C GLY A 238 12.49 2.79 -5.43
N SER A 239 12.61 3.68 -4.45
CA SER A 239 13.80 3.89 -3.58
C SER A 239 14.64 5.11 -3.98
N GLY A 240 14.24 6.30 -3.52
CA GLY A 240 15.00 7.54 -3.72
C GLY A 240 14.43 8.53 -4.74
N PHE A 241 13.29 8.24 -5.38
CA PHE A 241 12.71 9.11 -6.41
C PHE A 241 11.85 10.24 -5.84
N GLY A 242 11.91 11.42 -6.48
CA GLY A 242 11.07 12.56 -6.11
C GLY A 242 10.94 13.69 -7.14
N ASN A 243 11.58 13.58 -8.32
CA ASN A 243 11.52 14.57 -9.40
C ASN A 243 11.64 13.89 -10.78
N TRP A 244 11.31 14.59 -11.87
CA TRP A 244 11.35 14.00 -13.21
C TRP A 244 12.79 13.87 -13.75
N GLU A 245 13.69 14.78 -13.38
CA GLU A 245 15.07 14.84 -13.90
C GLU A 245 15.86 13.57 -13.57
N ASN A 246 15.64 13.00 -12.39
CA ASN A 246 16.29 11.76 -11.99
C ASN A 246 15.47 10.53 -12.35
N SER A 247 14.13 10.63 -12.44
CA SER A 247 13.26 9.50 -12.73
C SER A 247 13.22 9.12 -14.23
N ASN A 248 13.36 10.08 -15.15
CA ASN A 248 13.21 9.80 -16.59
C ASN A 248 14.21 8.75 -17.11
N GLN A 249 15.47 8.76 -16.62
CA GLN A 249 16.51 7.82 -17.06
C GLN A 249 16.15 6.35 -16.83
N TYR A 250 15.27 6.08 -15.86
CA TYR A 250 14.81 4.72 -15.56
C TYR A 250 13.69 4.28 -16.48
N LEU A 251 12.78 5.17 -16.86
CA LEU A 251 11.78 4.86 -17.88
C LEU A 251 12.43 4.73 -19.26
N THR A 252 13.33 5.63 -19.65
CA THR A 252 14.03 5.56 -20.94
C THR A 252 15.11 4.46 -20.99
N GLY A 253 15.60 4.03 -19.83
CA GLY A 253 16.65 3.03 -19.69
C GLY A 253 18.07 3.57 -19.79
N GLU A 254 18.27 4.88 -19.85
CA GLU A 254 19.59 5.53 -19.92
C GLU A 254 20.50 5.22 -18.71
N TRP A 255 19.91 4.92 -17.56
CA TRP A 255 20.64 4.65 -16.32
C TRP A 255 21.71 3.54 -16.49
N SER A 256 21.44 2.52 -17.32
CA SER A 256 22.35 1.39 -17.51
C SER A 256 23.59 1.77 -18.32
N LEU A 257 23.49 2.75 -19.22
CA LEU A 257 24.63 3.23 -20.00
C LEU A 257 25.66 3.93 -19.11
N GLY A 258 25.19 4.75 -18.17
CA GLY A 258 26.04 5.42 -17.17
C GLY A 258 26.78 4.43 -16.25
N ARG A 259 26.33 3.17 -16.21
CA ARG A 259 26.94 2.08 -15.44
C ARG A 259 27.79 1.12 -16.28
N GLY A 260 28.01 1.45 -17.56
CA GLY A 260 28.91 0.72 -18.45
C GLY A 260 28.24 -0.40 -19.26
N HIS A 261 26.91 -0.51 -19.24
CA HIS A 261 26.19 -1.42 -20.14
C HIS A 261 26.06 -0.83 -21.55
N LEU A 262 26.05 -1.70 -22.57
CA LEU A 262 25.92 -1.29 -23.97
C LEU A 262 24.47 -1.01 -24.41
N TYR A 263 23.49 -1.43 -23.61
CA TYR A 263 22.08 -1.36 -23.96
C TYR A 263 21.29 -0.65 -22.85
N LYS A 264 20.34 0.19 -23.26
CA LYS A 264 19.37 0.82 -22.35
C LYS A 264 18.46 -0.23 -21.72
N MET A 265 18.15 -0.07 -20.45
CA MET A 265 17.28 -0.97 -19.68
C MET A 265 16.01 -0.24 -19.16
N PRO A 266 15.01 0.05 -20.03
CA PRO A 266 13.75 0.69 -19.63
C PRO A 266 12.99 -0.02 -18.51
N THR A 267 12.40 0.74 -17.61
CA THR A 267 11.44 0.25 -16.62
C THR A 267 10.02 0.64 -17.03
N ASP A 268 9.02 -0.07 -16.50
CA ASP A 268 7.61 0.16 -16.84
C ASP A 268 6.99 1.27 -15.98
N GLY A 269 7.52 1.57 -14.79
CA GLY A 269 6.97 2.60 -13.92
C GLY A 269 7.92 3.10 -12.83
N ILE A 270 7.60 4.26 -12.27
CA ILE A 270 8.31 4.89 -11.15
C ILE A 270 7.42 4.86 -9.91
N LEU A 271 7.99 4.43 -8.78
CA LEU A 271 7.33 4.42 -7.48
C LEU A 271 7.91 5.52 -6.59
N VAL A 272 7.03 6.37 -6.06
CA VAL A 272 7.37 7.39 -5.06
C VAL A 272 6.75 7.03 -3.71
N GLY A 273 7.48 7.33 -2.64
CA GLY A 273 7.03 7.12 -1.25
C GLY A 273 7.30 8.37 -0.43
N SER A 274 8.52 8.47 0.12
CA SER A 274 9.03 9.61 0.88
C SER A 274 8.63 11.01 0.36
N ARG A 275 8.63 11.21 -0.96
CA ARG A 275 8.34 12.49 -1.61
C ARG A 275 6.95 13.05 -1.29
N VAL A 276 5.95 12.19 -1.07
CA VAL A 276 4.55 12.61 -0.88
C VAL A 276 4.15 12.72 0.59
N VAL A 277 5.06 12.45 1.53
CA VAL A 277 4.77 12.54 2.97
C VAL A 277 4.45 13.97 3.40
N VAL A 278 4.95 14.97 2.68
CA VAL A 278 4.63 16.40 2.92
C VAL A 278 3.50 16.94 2.06
N ALA A 279 2.85 16.10 1.24
CA ALA A 279 1.79 16.54 0.37
C ALA A 279 0.64 17.14 1.19
N LYS A 280 -0.11 18.06 0.61
CA LYS A 280 -1.21 18.76 1.30
C LYS A 280 -2.21 17.79 1.94
N GLU A 281 -2.52 16.72 1.23
CA GLU A 281 -3.52 15.72 1.61
C GLU A 281 -2.97 14.65 2.57
N ALA A 282 -1.66 14.62 2.84
CA ALA A 282 -1.09 13.75 3.86
C ALA A 282 -1.44 14.24 5.27
N ALA A 283 -1.81 13.32 6.16
CA ALA A 283 -2.11 13.57 7.57
C ALA A 283 -0.87 13.87 8.43
N THR A 284 0.33 13.84 7.85
CA THR A 284 1.56 14.23 8.54
C THR A 284 1.41 15.61 9.18
N ALA A 285 1.76 15.74 10.45
CA ALA A 285 1.52 16.98 11.18
C ALA A 285 2.31 18.15 10.56
N PRO A 286 1.81 19.40 10.57
CA PRO A 286 2.46 20.54 9.95
C PRO A 286 3.92 20.76 10.38
N GLU A 287 4.19 20.61 11.68
CA GLU A 287 5.52 20.74 12.27
C GLU A 287 6.47 19.61 11.79
N VAL A 288 5.93 18.40 11.56
CA VAL A 288 6.67 17.29 10.95
C VAL A 288 6.93 17.56 9.47
N LYS A 289 5.95 18.07 8.71
CA LYS A 289 6.17 18.45 7.30
C LYS A 289 7.27 19.50 7.18
N LYS A 290 7.31 20.47 8.10
CA LYS A 290 8.37 21.47 8.15
C LYS A 290 9.74 20.84 8.44
N LEU A 291 9.83 19.97 9.45
CA LEU A 291 11.05 19.21 9.75
C LEU A 291 11.55 18.43 8.52
N LEU A 292 10.64 17.81 7.77
CA LEU A 292 10.96 17.05 6.57
C LEU A 292 11.55 17.92 5.46
N VAL A 293 10.95 19.08 5.20
CA VAL A 293 11.47 20.04 4.21
C VAL A 293 12.82 20.63 4.61
N ASP A 294 13.05 20.80 5.92
CA ASP A 294 14.32 21.32 6.44
C ASP A 294 15.43 20.25 6.49
N THR A 295 15.09 18.98 6.20
CA THR A 295 16.06 17.88 6.21
C THR A 295 16.77 17.76 4.85
N PRO A 296 18.11 17.91 4.77
CA PRO A 296 18.79 18.10 3.49
C PRO A 296 18.79 16.89 2.54
N GLY A 297 18.81 15.67 3.07
CA GLY A 297 19.07 14.45 2.29
C GLY A 297 20.51 14.34 1.79
N ILE A 298 20.76 13.32 0.96
CA ILE A 298 22.08 13.05 0.37
C ILE A 298 22.08 13.29 -1.14
N GLU A 299 23.14 13.92 -1.65
CA GLU A 299 23.29 14.10 -3.10
C GLU A 299 23.87 12.87 -3.79
N SER A 300 24.90 12.29 -3.19
CA SER A 300 25.53 11.07 -3.68
C SER A 300 24.82 9.87 -3.08
N GLU A 301 24.12 9.14 -3.93
CA GLU A 301 23.35 7.96 -3.54
C GLU A 301 24.24 6.92 -2.86
N LEU A 302 25.53 6.81 -3.26
CA LEU A 302 26.53 5.90 -2.68
C LEU A 302 26.74 6.06 -1.16
N LYS A 303 26.34 7.19 -0.57
CA LYS A 303 26.49 7.43 0.87
C LYS A 303 25.35 6.86 1.70
N TRP A 304 24.33 6.25 1.09
CA TRP A 304 23.15 5.78 1.81
C TRP A 304 23.50 4.78 2.92
N GLU A 305 24.47 3.88 2.71
CA GLU A 305 24.91 2.89 3.70
C GLU A 305 25.54 3.51 4.96
N MET A 306 25.98 4.77 4.90
CA MET A 306 26.49 5.47 6.09
C MET A 306 25.40 5.67 7.15
N SER A 307 24.11 5.52 6.79
CA SER A 307 22.97 5.60 7.71
C SER A 307 23.02 4.55 8.82
N TYR A 308 23.66 3.40 8.60
CA TYR A 308 23.80 2.33 9.61
C TYR A 308 24.72 2.72 10.76
N THR A 309 25.71 3.56 10.51
CA THR A 309 26.71 3.96 11.50
C THR A 309 26.45 5.34 12.10
N GLY A 310 25.71 6.21 11.40
CA GLY A 310 25.34 7.52 11.92
C GLY A 310 24.36 8.27 11.01
N ALA A 311 24.03 9.50 11.39
CA ALA A 311 23.14 10.34 10.59
C ALA A 311 23.83 10.80 9.30
N VAL A 312 23.17 10.61 8.16
CA VAL A 312 23.63 11.03 6.83
C VAL A 312 22.51 11.80 6.13
N GLY A 313 22.77 13.04 5.72
CA GLY A 313 21.72 13.89 5.13
C GLY A 313 20.51 14.14 6.05
N GLY A 314 20.69 13.99 7.37
CA GLY A 314 19.61 14.07 8.35
C GLY A 314 18.72 12.83 8.43
N VAL A 315 19.16 11.68 7.92
CA VAL A 315 18.50 10.37 8.05
C VAL A 315 19.44 9.36 8.73
N ILE A 316 18.90 8.45 9.53
CA ILE A 316 19.64 7.39 10.22
C ILE A 316 18.88 6.07 10.12
N THR A 317 19.59 4.95 10.15
CA THR A 317 18.99 3.63 10.25
C THR A 317 18.88 3.20 11.72
N VAL A 318 17.68 2.79 12.12
CA VAL A 318 17.40 2.17 13.42
C VAL A 318 16.86 0.75 13.24
N THR A 319 16.95 -0.07 14.29
CA THR A 319 16.40 -1.43 14.26
C THR A 319 14.93 -1.40 14.70
N SER A 320 14.05 -2.10 13.99
CA SER A 320 12.64 -2.25 14.33
C SER A 320 12.43 -3.02 15.65
N GLU A 321 11.17 -3.19 16.07
CA GLU A 321 10.81 -4.14 17.14
C GLU A 321 11.22 -5.58 16.77
N LEU A 322 10.99 -5.96 15.51
CA LEU A 322 11.16 -7.32 14.98
C LEU A 322 12.59 -7.59 14.45
N GLY A 323 13.44 -6.58 14.35
CA GLY A 323 14.87 -6.71 14.05
C GLY A 323 15.30 -6.21 12.67
N GLU A 324 14.37 -5.76 11.83
CA GLU A 324 14.66 -5.23 10.50
C GLU A 324 15.14 -3.77 10.56
N PRO A 325 15.99 -3.33 9.62
CA PRO A 325 16.43 -1.95 9.55
C PRO A 325 15.32 -1.02 9.02
N ILE A 326 15.27 0.20 9.56
CA ILE A 326 14.33 1.24 9.21
C ILE A 326 15.05 2.57 9.06
N HIS A 327 14.90 3.24 7.90
CA HIS A 327 15.37 4.61 7.71
C HIS A 327 14.36 5.61 8.28
N VAL A 328 14.86 6.49 9.15
CA VAL A 328 14.11 7.53 9.84
C VAL A 328 14.86 8.86 9.84
N VAL A 329 14.14 9.98 9.96
CA VAL A 329 14.77 11.29 10.16
C VAL A 329 15.57 11.29 11.47
N ALA A 330 16.81 11.75 11.42
CA ALA A 330 17.74 11.78 12.55
C ALA A 330 17.46 12.94 13.52
N ASN A 331 16.22 13.03 14.02
CA ASN A 331 15.83 13.94 15.08
C ASN A 331 16.19 13.37 16.48
N ARG A 332 15.92 14.11 17.55
CA ARG A 332 16.26 13.70 18.92
C ARG A 332 15.73 12.31 19.28
N SER A 333 14.49 12.00 18.89
CA SER A 333 13.86 10.71 19.14
C SER A 333 14.55 9.55 18.43
N ALA A 334 14.85 9.70 17.13
CA ALA A 334 15.55 8.68 16.38
C ALA A 334 16.99 8.46 16.87
N LEU A 335 17.68 9.53 17.27
CA LEU A 335 19.02 9.45 17.86
C LEU A 335 19.00 8.72 19.21
N LEU A 336 17.99 9.00 20.05
CA LEU A 336 17.77 8.26 21.29
C LEU A 336 17.47 6.78 21.02
N TRP A 337 16.63 6.49 20.02
CA TRP A 337 16.33 5.12 19.62
C TRP A 337 17.60 4.39 19.20
N LYS A 338 18.44 4.99 18.35
CA LYS A 338 19.71 4.40 17.93
C LYS A 338 20.64 4.15 19.12
N GLU A 339 20.73 5.11 20.02
CA GLU A 339 21.51 4.97 21.24
C GLU A 339 21.04 3.78 22.10
N PHE A 340 19.73 3.60 22.24
CA PHE A 340 19.16 2.49 23.01
C PHE A 340 19.27 1.15 22.28
N ASP A 341 19.22 1.13 20.95
CA ASP A 341 19.56 -0.05 20.14
C ASP A 341 20.97 -0.54 20.50
N ASP A 342 21.93 0.38 20.50
CA ASP A 342 23.33 0.03 20.71
C ASP A 342 23.65 -0.30 22.17
N LYS A 343 23.05 0.40 23.14
CA LYS A 343 23.32 0.22 24.57
C LYS A 343 22.54 -0.92 25.23
N TYR A 344 21.28 -1.13 24.83
CA TYR A 344 20.36 -1.99 25.57
C TYR A 344 19.76 -3.11 24.71
N PHE A 345 19.36 -2.84 23.47
CA PHE A 345 18.63 -3.84 22.68
C PHE A 345 19.52 -4.82 21.92
N SER A 346 20.83 -4.57 21.90
CA SER A 346 21.86 -5.43 21.31
C SER A 346 22.52 -6.41 22.29
N ILE A 347 22.40 -6.17 23.61
CA ILE A 347 23.08 -6.96 24.64
C ILE A 347 22.26 -8.19 25.09
N PRO A 348 22.92 -9.26 25.58
CA PRO A 348 22.23 -10.44 26.08
C PRO A 348 21.27 -10.14 27.24
N ARG A 349 20.19 -10.91 27.34
CA ARG A 349 19.12 -10.70 28.34
C ARG A 349 19.64 -10.76 29.78
N GLU A 350 20.67 -11.56 30.03
CA GLU A 350 21.29 -11.70 31.35
C GLU A 350 22.02 -10.43 31.81
N GLN A 351 22.50 -9.61 30.87
CA GLN A 351 23.19 -8.34 31.14
C GLN A 351 22.23 -7.14 31.11
N LEU A 352 21.11 -7.28 30.40
CA LEU A 352 20.12 -6.22 30.19
C LEU A 352 19.54 -5.69 31.50
N GLU A 353 19.11 -6.55 32.42
CA GLU A 353 18.45 -6.14 33.66
C GLU A 353 19.37 -5.25 34.52
N LEU A 354 20.63 -5.65 34.66
CA LEU A 354 21.62 -4.86 35.38
C LEU A 354 21.90 -3.51 34.69
N ALA A 355 22.04 -3.51 33.36
CA ALA A 355 22.28 -2.30 32.58
C ALA A 355 21.12 -1.29 32.70
N LEU A 356 19.87 -1.77 32.63
CA LEU A 356 18.68 -0.94 32.81
C LEU A 356 18.60 -0.38 34.23
N ARG A 357 18.85 -1.21 35.24
CA ARG A 357 18.83 -0.78 36.65
C ARG A 357 19.86 0.30 36.95
N LEU A 358 21.08 0.16 36.44
CA LEU A 358 22.16 1.14 36.66
C LEU A 358 21.91 2.46 35.94
N ASN A 359 21.27 2.42 34.76
CA ASN A 359 21.06 3.61 33.92
C ASN A 359 19.62 4.17 33.99
N LYS A 360 18.75 3.61 34.85
CA LYS A 360 17.32 3.95 34.91
C LYS A 360 17.03 5.45 34.96
N LYS A 361 17.78 6.19 35.80
CA LYS A 361 17.62 7.64 35.94
C LYS A 361 17.91 8.39 34.63
N ASP A 362 18.97 8.00 33.93
CA ASP A 362 19.35 8.59 32.64
C ASP A 362 18.32 8.25 31.56
N ILE A 363 17.93 6.97 31.48
CA ILE A 363 16.88 6.49 30.56
C ILE A 363 15.61 7.31 30.73
N VAL A 364 15.10 7.44 31.96
CA VAL A 364 13.88 8.20 32.26
C VAL A 364 14.01 9.68 31.89
N THR A 365 15.17 10.28 32.16
CA THR A 365 15.45 11.68 31.80
C THR A 365 15.39 11.87 30.29
N ARG A 366 16.04 10.99 29.53
CA ARG A 366 16.08 11.04 28.07
C ARG A 366 14.71 10.75 27.43
N LEU A 367 13.96 9.77 27.95
CA LEU A 367 12.59 9.49 27.47
C LEU A 367 11.68 10.71 27.62
N ASN A 368 11.70 11.36 28.79
CA ASN A 368 10.87 12.52 29.06
C ASN A 368 11.31 13.78 28.30
N ALA A 369 12.55 13.86 27.84
CA ALA A 369 13.08 15.02 27.11
C ALA A 369 13.00 14.87 25.59
N ASP A 370 13.23 13.67 25.06
CA ASP A 370 13.55 13.45 23.65
C ASP A 370 12.61 12.46 22.93
N PHE A 371 11.74 11.74 23.65
CA PHE A 371 10.93 10.67 23.07
C PHE A 371 9.43 10.97 23.08
N GLN A 372 8.73 10.39 22.10
CA GLN A 372 7.27 10.49 21.94
C GLN A 372 6.49 9.83 23.08
N LYS A 373 7.05 8.77 23.69
CA LYS A 373 6.45 8.07 24.82
C LYS A 373 7.18 8.46 26.10
N PRO A 374 6.59 9.28 26.98
CA PRO A 374 7.21 9.62 28.25
C PRO A 374 7.25 8.41 29.19
N TYR A 375 8.11 8.49 30.20
CA TYR A 375 8.01 7.59 31.35
C TYR A 375 6.72 7.90 32.12
N PHE A 376 5.96 6.85 32.45
CA PHE A 376 4.68 6.99 33.12
C PHE A 376 4.85 7.56 34.52
N GLY A 377 5.75 6.95 35.28
CA GLY A 377 5.87 7.13 36.72
C GLY A 377 6.32 8.52 37.12
N CYS A 378 5.48 9.23 37.88
CA CYS A 378 5.79 10.58 38.36
C CYS A 378 5.04 10.94 39.64
N LYS A 379 5.63 11.84 40.43
CA LYS A 379 4.99 12.47 41.59
C LYS A 379 4.93 13.97 41.42
N ARG A 380 3.89 14.58 41.96
CA ARG A 380 3.82 16.03 42.12
C ARG A 380 4.28 16.39 43.52
N ASP A 381 5.27 17.28 43.59
CA ASP A 381 5.66 17.94 44.83
C ASP A 381 4.55 18.91 45.26
N THR A 382 4.01 18.71 46.46
CA THR A 382 2.84 19.44 46.95
C THR A 382 3.13 20.89 47.30
N GLU A 383 4.39 21.25 47.57
CA GLU A 383 4.81 22.61 47.93
C GLU A 383 5.15 23.46 46.70
N THR A 384 5.84 22.86 45.74
CA THR A 384 6.39 23.54 44.56
C THR A 384 5.58 23.30 43.28
N GLY A 385 4.67 22.32 43.29
CA GLY A 385 3.91 21.89 42.11
C GLY A 385 4.73 21.19 41.04
N LYS A 386 6.03 20.97 41.26
CA LYS A 386 6.94 20.34 40.29
C LYS A 386 6.68 18.85 40.19
N ILE A 387 6.82 18.31 38.98
CA ILE A 387 6.68 16.88 38.71
C ILE A 387 8.06 16.25 38.64
N PHE A 388 8.28 15.19 39.40
CA PHE A 388 9.53 14.42 39.40
C PHE A 388 9.25 12.96 39.03
N PRO A 389 10.16 12.26 38.34
CA PRO A 389 9.99 10.85 38.06
C PRO A 389 9.96 10.01 39.35
N ALA A 390 9.11 8.99 39.37
CA ALA A 390 8.96 8.07 40.49
C ALA A 390 8.58 6.68 39.99
N ASP A 391 8.87 5.64 40.76
CA ASP A 391 8.45 4.29 40.42
C ASP A 391 6.95 4.09 40.69
N LEU A 392 6.34 3.11 40.00
CA LEU A 392 4.90 2.85 40.11
C LEU A 392 4.47 2.56 41.56
N GLU A 393 5.30 1.83 42.30
CA GLU A 393 5.13 1.51 43.73
C GLU A 393 5.18 2.74 44.62
N GLU A 394 5.78 3.83 44.13
CA GLU A 394 5.89 5.08 44.86
C GLU A 394 4.71 6.01 44.55
N MET A 395 3.88 5.74 43.54
CA MET A 395 2.73 6.56 43.17
C MET A 395 1.48 6.19 43.97
N SER A 396 0.69 7.20 44.34
CA SER A 396 -0.64 6.97 44.92
C SER A 396 -1.66 6.53 43.85
N TYR A 397 -2.78 5.94 44.27
CA TYR A 397 -3.86 5.61 43.32
C TYR A 397 -4.39 6.86 42.60
N ALA A 398 -4.43 8.01 43.30
CA ALA A 398 -4.82 9.28 42.70
C ALA A 398 -3.78 9.77 41.65
N ASP A 399 -2.48 9.61 41.93
CA ASP A 399 -1.41 9.95 40.98
C ASP A 399 -1.52 9.12 39.71
N VAL A 400 -1.71 7.79 39.85
CA VAL A 400 -1.83 6.88 38.69
C VAL A 400 -3.08 7.19 37.87
N LEU A 401 -4.23 7.42 38.50
CA LEU A 401 -5.47 7.77 37.79
C LEU A 401 -5.31 9.08 37.02
N THR A 402 -4.78 10.11 37.68
CA THR A 402 -4.59 11.43 37.06
C THR A 402 -3.59 11.35 35.91
N ARG A 403 -2.46 10.66 36.11
CA ARG A 403 -1.43 10.49 35.09
C ARG A 403 -1.90 9.67 33.89
N LEU A 404 -2.71 8.63 34.12
CA LEU A 404 -3.36 7.89 33.03
C LEU A 404 -4.22 8.80 32.17
N ILE A 405 -5.04 9.65 32.79
CA ILE A 405 -5.89 10.60 32.05
C ILE A 405 -5.03 11.62 31.31
N ASP A 406 -4.03 12.22 31.98
CA ASP A 406 -3.11 13.21 31.39
C ASP A 406 -2.44 12.72 30.10
N LEU A 407 -2.11 11.42 30.05
CA LEU A 407 -1.42 10.85 28.90
C LEU A 407 -2.36 10.30 27.84
N THR A 408 -3.63 10.04 28.15
CA THR A 408 -4.53 9.32 27.22
C THR A 408 -5.74 10.11 26.76
N TYR A 409 -6.01 11.26 27.37
CA TYR A 409 -7.06 12.18 27.00
C TYR A 409 -6.46 13.54 26.61
N LEU A 410 -6.80 14.03 25.42
CA LEU A 410 -6.26 15.24 24.83
C LEU A 410 -7.21 16.41 25.02
N GLU A 411 -6.67 17.48 25.58
CA GLU A 411 -7.35 18.76 25.79
C GLU A 411 -6.47 19.85 25.16
N VAL A 412 -6.60 20.00 23.84
CA VAL A 412 -5.86 20.99 23.08
C VAL A 412 -6.76 22.19 22.84
N GLU A 413 -6.27 23.39 23.17
CA GLU A 413 -7.00 24.63 22.98
C GLU A 413 -7.45 24.78 21.51
N GLY A 414 -8.72 25.12 21.31
CA GLY A 414 -9.31 25.27 19.98
C GLY A 414 -9.63 23.97 19.24
N LYS A 415 -9.42 22.79 19.85
CA LYS A 415 -9.77 21.49 19.28
C LYS A 415 -10.77 20.74 20.18
N PRO A 416 -11.63 19.87 19.61
CA PRO A 416 -12.48 19.00 20.40
C PRO A 416 -11.64 18.12 21.34
N HIS A 417 -12.03 18.08 22.62
CA HIS A 417 -11.39 17.18 23.57
C HIS A 417 -11.72 15.73 23.20
N ARG A 418 -10.72 14.84 23.27
CA ARG A 418 -10.89 13.45 22.85
C ARG A 418 -9.96 12.50 23.58
N TRP A 419 -10.37 11.24 23.68
CA TRP A 419 -9.44 10.16 23.95
C TRP A 419 -8.54 9.96 22.73
N VAL A 420 -7.26 9.67 22.95
CA VAL A 420 -6.35 9.29 21.86
C VAL A 420 -6.88 8.03 21.14
N HIS A 421 -7.50 7.10 21.89
CA HIS A 421 -8.14 5.91 21.36
C HIS A 421 -9.09 5.29 22.41
N ASP A 422 -10.19 4.66 21.96
CA ASP A 422 -11.21 4.04 22.84
C ASP A 422 -10.63 3.02 23.83
N ALA A 423 -9.60 2.27 23.42
CA ALA A 423 -8.91 1.32 24.29
C ALA A 423 -8.30 1.99 25.54
N TYR A 424 -7.92 3.27 25.48
CA TYR A 424 -7.41 3.98 26.65
C TYR A 424 -8.52 4.37 27.63
N PHE A 425 -9.67 4.82 27.11
CA PHE A 425 -10.88 5.00 27.91
C PHE A 425 -11.22 3.72 28.70
N SER A 426 -11.24 2.58 28.02
CA SER A 426 -11.51 1.28 28.66
C SER A 426 -10.48 0.93 29.73
N ARG A 427 -9.21 1.34 29.58
CA ARG A 427 -8.17 1.12 30.60
C ARG A 427 -8.40 2.00 31.83
N VAL A 428 -8.66 3.29 31.64
CA VAL A 428 -8.97 4.20 32.76
C VAL A 428 -10.19 3.72 33.54
N SER A 429 -11.25 3.31 32.84
CA SER A 429 -12.46 2.76 33.46
C SER A 429 -12.15 1.54 34.34
N ARG A 430 -11.37 0.58 33.82
CA ARG A 430 -10.97 -0.61 34.59
C ARG A 430 -10.07 -0.28 35.78
N PHE A 431 -9.21 0.74 35.66
CA PHE A 431 -8.40 1.20 36.79
C PHE A 431 -9.26 1.85 37.88
N ILE A 432 -10.29 2.63 37.52
CA ILE A 432 -11.27 3.19 38.47
C ILE A 432 -11.99 2.06 39.21
N THR A 433 -12.50 1.05 38.48
CA THR A 433 -13.15 -0.12 39.11
C THR A 433 -12.20 -0.82 40.07
N ARG A 434 -10.94 -1.04 39.67
CA ARG A 434 -9.95 -1.68 40.54
C ARG A 434 -9.62 -0.85 41.79
N ALA A 435 -9.50 0.45 41.64
CA ALA A 435 -9.30 1.35 42.78
C ALA A 435 -10.52 1.30 43.71
N GLU A 436 -11.74 1.27 43.17
CA GLU A 436 -12.94 1.15 43.99
C GLU A 436 -12.95 -0.16 44.79
N GLU A 437 -12.67 -1.30 44.17
CA GLU A 437 -12.53 -2.59 44.87
C GLU A 437 -11.53 -2.55 46.05
N ARG A 438 -10.50 -1.69 45.97
CA ARG A 438 -9.50 -1.53 47.02
C ARG A 438 -10.00 -0.69 48.20
N PHE A 439 -10.77 0.36 47.94
CA PHE A 439 -11.16 1.36 48.94
C PHE A 439 -12.61 1.22 49.42
N HIS A 440 -13.45 0.51 48.66
CA HIS A 440 -14.82 0.20 49.05
C HIS A 440 -14.82 -0.74 50.25
N ARG A 441 -15.45 -0.31 51.35
CA ARG A 441 -15.48 -1.05 52.63
C ARG A 441 -16.87 -1.54 53.01
N GLU A 442 -17.90 -1.15 52.26
CA GLU A 442 -19.28 -1.51 52.52
C GLU A 442 -19.63 -2.79 51.74
N GLU A 443 -20.33 -3.74 52.36
CA GLU A 443 -20.78 -4.96 51.66
C GLU A 443 -22.01 -4.71 50.79
N ALA A 444 -22.71 -3.58 51.01
CA ALA A 444 -23.96 -3.21 50.34
C ALA A 444 -23.94 -1.72 49.96
N GLY A 445 -23.34 -1.40 48.82
CA GLY A 445 -23.37 -0.08 48.21
C GLY A 445 -23.21 -0.18 46.69
N ASP A 446 -23.80 0.76 45.96
CA ASP A 446 -23.63 0.82 44.50
C ASP A 446 -22.18 1.21 44.15
N MET A 447 -21.63 0.54 43.14
CA MET A 447 -20.34 0.91 42.55
C MET A 447 -20.41 2.33 41.98
N PHE A 448 -19.26 2.98 41.88
CA PHE A 448 -19.13 4.32 41.34
C PHE A 448 -19.63 4.38 39.90
N ASP A 449 -20.54 5.33 39.65
CA ASP A 449 -21.04 5.60 38.32
C ASP A 449 -19.95 6.25 37.46
N GLN A 450 -19.62 5.59 36.35
CA GLN A 450 -18.61 6.03 35.39
C GLN A 450 -19.23 6.60 34.11
N ALA A 451 -20.53 6.88 34.06
CA ALA A 451 -21.22 7.35 32.86
C ALA A 451 -20.57 8.60 32.23
N GLU A 452 -20.12 9.54 33.07
CA GLU A 452 -19.47 10.78 32.63
C GLU A 452 -18.00 10.61 32.25
N LEU A 453 -17.38 9.45 32.50
CA LEU A 453 -15.94 9.24 32.27
C LEU A 453 -15.55 9.49 30.81
N LYS A 454 -16.40 9.09 29.86
CA LYS A 454 -16.10 9.22 28.43
C LYS A 454 -16.03 10.68 27.99
N ALA A 455 -16.91 11.53 28.51
CA ALA A 455 -17.04 12.93 28.13
C ALA A 455 -16.21 13.88 29.02
N ASN A 456 -16.10 13.58 30.31
CA ASN A 456 -15.43 14.42 31.30
C ASN A 456 -14.54 13.59 32.25
N PRO A 457 -13.39 13.07 31.76
CA PRO A 457 -12.56 12.19 32.56
C PRO A 457 -11.93 12.86 33.79
N ARG A 458 -11.49 14.12 33.66
CA ARG A 458 -10.91 14.86 34.80
C ARG A 458 -11.94 15.17 35.88
N GLY A 459 -13.15 15.57 35.48
CA GLY A 459 -14.25 15.78 36.42
C GLY A 459 -14.64 14.49 37.12
N THR A 460 -14.77 13.39 36.35
CA THR A 460 -15.06 12.06 36.89
C THR A 460 -14.00 11.61 37.89
N ALA A 461 -12.71 11.78 37.56
CA ALA A 461 -11.61 11.47 38.48
C ALA A 461 -11.64 12.32 39.75
N SER A 462 -11.97 13.62 39.63
CA SER A 462 -12.07 14.52 40.79
C SER A 462 -13.19 14.10 41.74
N VAL A 463 -14.35 13.71 41.21
CA VAL A 463 -15.48 13.19 42.00
C VAL A 463 -15.12 11.85 42.64
N PHE A 464 -14.46 10.96 41.89
CA PHE A 464 -14.01 9.65 42.39
C PHE A 464 -13.01 9.78 43.55
N ILE A 465 -11.99 10.63 43.40
CA ILE A 465 -10.99 10.92 44.44
C ILE A 465 -11.67 11.55 45.68
N SER A 466 -12.67 12.40 45.47
CA SER A 466 -13.45 13.00 46.57
C SER A 466 -14.28 11.96 47.33
N LYS A 467 -14.81 10.94 46.65
CA LYS A 467 -15.50 9.79 47.26
C LYS A 467 -14.54 8.92 48.08
N TYR A 468 -13.30 8.73 47.59
CA TYR A 468 -12.27 7.90 48.22
C TYR A 468 -10.99 8.68 48.54
N PRO A 469 -11.00 9.60 49.52
CA PRO A 469 -9.88 10.53 49.76
C PRO A 469 -8.57 9.83 50.17
N GLN A 470 -8.65 8.61 50.70
CA GLN A 470 -7.48 7.78 51.03
C GLN A 470 -6.58 7.52 49.81
N MET A 471 -7.14 7.53 48.60
CA MET A 471 -6.41 7.32 47.33
C MET A 471 -5.27 8.31 47.11
N VAL A 472 -5.32 9.50 47.72
CA VAL A 472 -4.31 10.55 47.57
C VAL A 472 -3.03 10.19 48.33
N SER A 473 -3.15 9.47 49.45
CA SER A 473 -2.01 9.12 50.31
C SER A 473 -1.62 7.64 50.23
N THR A 474 -2.53 6.77 49.79
CA THR A 474 -2.24 5.33 49.67
C THR A 474 -1.50 5.05 48.38
N LEU A 475 -0.27 4.53 48.50
CA LEU A 475 0.53 4.04 47.39
C LEU A 475 -0.09 2.79 46.76
N LEU A 476 0.17 2.55 45.48
CA LEU A 476 -0.25 1.31 44.83
C LEU A 476 0.31 0.10 45.59
N SER A 477 -0.57 -0.86 45.89
CA SER A 477 -0.11 -2.15 46.39
C SER A 477 0.66 -2.91 45.30
N VAL A 478 1.57 -3.80 45.68
CA VAL A 478 2.33 -4.64 44.74
C VAL A 478 1.39 -5.37 43.76
N LEU A 479 0.28 -5.94 44.26
CA LEU A 479 -0.71 -6.62 43.42
C LEU A 479 -1.40 -5.69 42.41
N ASP A 480 -1.54 -4.40 42.75
CA ASP A 480 -2.17 -3.42 41.86
C ASP A 480 -1.17 -2.78 40.90
N CYS A 481 0.13 -2.77 41.23
CA CYS A 481 1.20 -2.53 40.26
C CYS A 481 1.18 -3.61 39.18
N ASP A 482 1.12 -4.89 39.54
CA ASP A 482 1.03 -6.01 38.59
C ASP A 482 -0.23 -5.90 37.72
N PHE A 483 -1.39 -5.63 38.35
CA PHE A 483 -2.64 -5.37 37.63
C PHE A 483 -2.51 -4.24 36.62
N PHE A 484 -1.87 -3.12 36.99
CA PHE A 484 -1.67 -1.98 36.10
C PHE A 484 -0.78 -2.35 34.90
N LEU A 485 0.29 -3.10 35.12
CA LEU A 485 1.14 -3.57 34.03
C LEU A 485 0.37 -4.51 33.09
N ASP A 486 -0.45 -5.41 33.62
CA ASP A 486 -1.32 -6.28 32.82
C ASP A 486 -2.41 -5.51 32.06
N LEU A 487 -2.92 -4.44 32.66
CA LEU A 487 -3.83 -3.51 31.99
C LEU A 487 -3.15 -2.83 30.79
N CYS A 488 -1.87 -2.47 30.93
CA CYS A 488 -1.05 -1.92 29.84
C CYS A 488 -0.77 -2.95 28.74
N ARG A 489 -0.64 -4.24 29.08
CA ARG A 489 -0.49 -5.37 28.14
C ARG A 489 -1.80 -5.78 27.45
N THR A 490 -2.95 -5.40 28.01
CA THR A 490 -4.27 -5.78 27.47
C THR A 490 -4.40 -5.36 25.99
N GLY A 491 -4.98 -6.25 25.18
CA GLY A 491 -5.17 -6.04 23.74
C GLY A 491 -5.94 -4.76 23.39
N GLY A 492 -5.63 -4.19 22.23
CA GLY A 492 -6.10 -2.87 21.80
C GLY A 492 -4.91 -2.02 21.32
N LYS A 493 -5.08 -0.70 21.26
CA LYS A 493 -3.97 0.22 20.97
C LYS A 493 -2.93 0.15 22.10
N PRO A 494 -1.64 -0.12 21.83
CA PRO A 494 -0.59 -0.12 22.86
C PRO A 494 -0.53 1.20 23.65
N VAL A 495 -0.11 1.17 24.91
CA VAL A 495 0.04 2.40 25.71
C VAL A 495 1.04 3.37 25.07
N ASN A 496 0.74 4.67 25.17
CA ASN A 496 1.55 5.75 24.59
C ASN A 496 2.59 6.31 25.58
N PHE A 497 3.00 5.49 26.54
CA PHE A 497 3.98 5.79 27.58
C PHE A 497 4.70 4.51 27.98
N LEU A 498 5.82 4.63 28.69
CA LEU A 498 6.53 3.49 29.27
C LEU A 498 6.11 3.30 30.72
N PRO A 499 5.38 2.22 31.07
CA PRO A 499 4.88 2.02 32.42
C PRO A 499 6.01 1.65 33.41
N VAL A 500 7.06 0.98 32.94
CA VAL A 500 8.19 0.49 33.74
C VAL A 500 9.45 0.41 32.86
N ILE A 501 10.63 0.41 33.49
CA ILE A 501 11.92 0.13 32.84
C ILE A 501 12.40 -1.23 33.33
N ASP A 502 12.10 -2.28 32.56
CA ASP A 502 12.39 -3.68 32.88
C ASP A 502 12.86 -4.45 31.64
N ILE A 503 12.94 -5.78 31.74
CA ILE A 503 13.34 -6.65 30.63
C ILE A 503 12.42 -6.55 29.39
N GLU A 504 11.21 -6.01 29.50
CA GLU A 504 10.29 -5.77 28.38
C GLU A 504 10.48 -4.37 27.76
N PHE A 505 11.48 -3.61 28.21
CA PHE A 505 11.75 -2.22 27.77
C PHE A 505 11.75 -2.04 26.24
N LYS A 506 12.33 -2.99 25.48
CA LYS A 506 12.33 -2.96 24.01
C LYS A 506 10.91 -2.89 23.45
N THR A 507 10.01 -3.71 23.98
CA THR A 507 8.61 -3.80 23.53
C THR A 507 7.88 -2.50 23.86
N TRP A 508 7.98 -2.00 25.10
CA TRP A 508 7.34 -0.75 25.52
C TRP A 508 7.82 0.44 24.68
N PHE A 509 9.13 0.51 24.43
CA PHE A 509 9.76 1.58 23.67
C PHE A 509 9.33 1.57 22.20
N LYS A 510 9.46 0.43 21.51
CA LYS A 510 9.36 0.36 20.04
C LYS A 510 7.95 0.17 19.47
N LYS A 511 7.06 -0.49 20.20
CA LYS A 511 5.76 -0.93 19.66
C LYS A 511 4.81 0.22 19.33
N ASP A 512 4.15 0.20 18.17
CA ASP A 512 3.19 1.23 17.72
C ASP A 512 3.73 2.68 17.78
N SER A 513 4.88 2.89 17.15
CA SER A 513 5.66 4.13 17.24
C SER A 513 5.55 5.09 16.06
N LEU A 514 4.67 4.84 15.08
CA LEU A 514 4.66 5.59 13.81
C LEU A 514 3.56 6.66 13.72
N TRP A 515 2.41 6.44 14.35
CA TRP A 515 1.23 7.31 14.24
C TRP A 515 1.44 8.72 14.84
N TYR A 516 2.40 8.88 15.75
CA TYR A 516 2.72 10.18 16.36
C TYR A 516 3.16 11.24 15.34
N SER A 517 3.72 10.83 14.20
CA SER A 517 4.09 11.75 13.12
C SER A 517 2.88 12.41 12.42
N GLU A 518 1.68 11.85 12.60
CA GLU A 518 0.42 12.36 12.07
C GLU A 518 -0.44 13.03 13.14
N ASP A 519 -0.25 12.68 14.42
CA ASP A 519 -1.00 13.22 15.54
C ASP A 519 -0.08 13.76 16.65
N LEU A 520 0.53 14.93 16.40
CA LEU A 520 1.39 15.61 17.38
C LEU A 520 0.63 16.13 18.61
N ASP A 521 -0.70 16.22 18.58
CA ASP A 521 -1.48 16.60 19.76
C ASP A 521 -1.28 15.59 20.90
N ALA A 522 -0.96 14.34 20.58
CA ALA A 522 -0.68 13.28 21.55
C ALA A 522 0.79 13.21 22.00
N VAL A 523 1.64 14.11 21.50
CA VAL A 523 3.08 14.15 21.77
C VAL A 523 3.37 15.27 22.76
N PRO A 524 4.21 15.06 23.79
CA PRO A 524 4.61 16.11 24.71
C PRO A 524 5.11 17.35 23.95
N GLU A 525 4.57 18.52 24.31
CA GLU A 525 4.94 19.83 23.73
C GLU A 525 4.67 19.94 22.21
N ARG A 526 3.94 18.99 21.60
CA ARG A 526 3.75 18.88 20.14
C ARG A 526 5.06 18.94 19.35
N ASP A 527 6.12 18.41 19.93
CA ASP A 527 7.46 18.57 19.36
C ASP A 527 7.79 17.51 18.31
N ALA A 528 7.99 17.95 17.06
CA ALA A 528 8.39 17.10 15.95
C ALA A 528 9.77 16.43 16.14
N GLN A 529 10.61 16.91 17.07
CA GLN A 529 11.87 16.25 17.42
C GLN A 529 11.68 14.98 18.25
N ARG A 530 10.49 14.77 18.84
CA ARG A 530 10.17 13.63 19.71
C ARG A 530 9.56 12.44 18.96
N VAL A 531 9.24 12.55 17.68
CA VAL A 531 8.51 11.51 16.93
C VAL A 531 9.39 10.74 15.96
N LEU A 532 9.03 9.49 15.66
CA LEU A 532 9.71 8.74 14.60
C LEU A 532 9.05 9.08 13.26
N VAL A 533 9.87 9.48 12.28
CA VAL A 533 9.41 9.87 10.94
C VAL A 533 10.15 9.06 9.89
N LEU A 534 9.44 8.20 9.15
CA LEU A 534 10.04 7.33 8.15
C LEU A 534 10.41 8.11 6.89
N GLN A 535 11.69 8.11 6.52
CA GLN A 535 12.16 8.83 5.33
C GLN A 535 13.39 8.22 4.69
N GLY A 536 13.45 8.24 3.35
CA GLY A 536 14.58 7.73 2.59
C GLY A 536 15.67 8.82 2.45
N PRO A 537 16.96 8.47 2.65
CA PRO A 537 18.06 9.44 2.66
C PRO A 537 18.23 10.17 1.32
N VAL A 538 17.92 9.51 0.21
CA VAL A 538 18.01 10.11 -1.14
C VAL A 538 16.74 10.91 -1.47
N ALA A 539 15.56 10.38 -1.15
CA ALA A 539 14.30 10.98 -1.60
C ALA A 539 13.96 12.30 -0.88
N ILE A 540 14.40 12.47 0.37
CA ILE A 540 14.03 13.62 1.20
C ILE A 540 14.53 14.94 0.61
N ARG A 541 15.64 14.96 -0.14
CA ARG A 541 16.14 16.18 -0.80
C ARG A 541 15.17 16.79 -1.81
N TYR A 542 14.24 16.00 -2.34
CA TYR A 542 13.22 16.45 -3.30
C TYR A 542 11.96 16.96 -2.60
N THR A 543 11.90 16.85 -1.28
CA THR A 543 10.81 17.31 -0.44
C THR A 543 11.08 18.76 -0.06
N THR A 544 10.75 19.70 -0.95
CA THR A 544 11.16 21.11 -0.82
C THR A 544 10.02 22.06 -0.48
N VAL A 545 8.76 21.64 -0.65
CA VAL A 545 7.58 22.47 -0.44
C VAL A 545 6.63 21.75 0.52
N VAL A 546 6.24 22.43 1.59
CA VAL A 546 5.20 21.97 2.51
C VAL A 546 3.84 22.15 1.84
N ASP A 547 2.98 21.14 1.95
CA ASP A 547 1.59 21.18 1.48
C ASP A 547 1.44 21.45 -0.03
N GLU A 548 2.40 20.97 -0.84
CA GLU A 548 2.20 20.84 -2.27
C GLU A 548 1.12 19.76 -2.53
N PRO A 549 0.07 20.03 -3.33
CA PRO A 549 -0.94 19.03 -3.64
C PRO A 549 -0.31 17.80 -4.30
N VAL A 550 -0.72 16.59 -3.87
CA VAL A 550 -0.15 15.34 -4.40
C VAL A 550 -0.35 15.21 -5.92
N ALA A 551 -1.45 15.75 -6.43
CA ALA A 551 -1.73 15.80 -7.86
C ALA A 551 -0.66 16.60 -8.63
N ASP A 552 -0.21 17.73 -8.08
CA ASP A 552 0.78 18.60 -8.72
C ASP A 552 2.16 17.94 -8.72
N ILE A 553 2.55 17.28 -7.61
CA ILE A 553 3.78 16.50 -7.51
C ILE A 553 3.83 15.43 -8.62
N LEU A 554 2.78 14.61 -8.72
CA LEU A 554 2.76 13.46 -9.63
C LEU A 554 2.62 13.90 -11.10
N ASN A 555 1.82 14.93 -11.38
CA ASN A 555 1.72 15.51 -12.72
C ASN A 555 3.03 16.18 -13.13
N GLY A 556 3.69 16.92 -12.24
CA GLY A 556 4.99 17.53 -12.51
C GLY A 556 6.04 16.49 -12.91
N ILE A 557 6.11 15.37 -12.17
CA ILE A 557 7.00 14.26 -12.52
C ILE A 557 6.65 13.69 -13.91
N THR A 558 5.37 13.39 -14.13
CA THR A 558 4.90 12.74 -15.36
C THR A 558 5.11 13.61 -16.60
N MET A 559 4.75 14.90 -16.52
CA MET A 559 4.86 15.84 -17.63
C MET A 559 6.33 16.10 -17.99
N GLY A 560 7.21 16.22 -16.99
CA GLY A 560 8.65 16.38 -17.23
C GLY A 560 9.22 15.20 -18.01
N ILE A 561 8.87 13.97 -17.62
CA ILE A 561 9.30 12.77 -18.35
C ILE A 561 8.69 12.72 -19.76
N ALA A 562 7.40 13.06 -19.91
CA ALA A 562 6.73 13.10 -21.21
C ALA A 562 7.43 14.06 -22.19
N ASN A 563 7.88 15.22 -21.71
CA ASN A 563 8.62 16.18 -22.54
C ASN A 563 9.94 15.59 -23.03
N VAL A 564 10.72 14.93 -22.17
CA VAL A 564 11.98 14.26 -22.56
C VAL A 564 11.73 13.20 -23.63
N VAL A 565 10.70 12.37 -23.46
CA VAL A 565 10.37 11.31 -24.42
C VAL A 565 9.90 11.91 -25.75
N LYS A 566 9.11 12.98 -25.71
CA LYS A 566 8.65 13.70 -26.91
C LYS A 566 9.81 14.32 -27.68
N GLU A 567 10.76 14.94 -26.99
CA GLU A 567 11.97 15.52 -27.59
C GLU A 567 12.86 14.47 -28.24
N SER A 568 12.86 13.23 -27.72
CA SER A 568 13.57 12.10 -28.33
C SER A 568 12.94 11.60 -29.65
N GLY A 569 11.74 12.07 -30.02
CA GLY A 569 11.00 11.63 -31.20
C GLY A 569 10.30 10.28 -31.04
N ALA A 570 10.26 9.70 -29.83
CA ALA A 570 9.58 8.45 -29.54
C ALA A 570 8.05 8.66 -29.45
N VAL A 571 7.42 8.90 -30.60
CA VAL A 571 5.96 9.00 -30.71
C VAL A 571 5.38 7.60 -30.85
N ALA A 572 4.35 7.30 -30.07
CA ALA A 572 3.58 6.08 -30.25
C ALA A 572 2.91 6.16 -31.60
N ASP A 573 3.11 5.17 -32.46
CA ASP A 573 2.27 5.01 -33.64
C ASP A 573 0.83 5.12 -33.15
N VAL A 574 0.03 5.96 -33.83
CA VAL A 574 -1.42 5.99 -33.61
C VAL A 574 -1.83 4.53 -33.48
N VAL A 575 -2.59 4.19 -32.43
CA VAL A 575 -3.34 2.93 -32.41
C VAL A 575 -4.29 3.05 -33.59
N THR A 576 -3.74 2.80 -34.76
CA THR A 576 -4.41 2.73 -36.03
C THR A 576 -5.30 1.56 -35.75
N ALA A 577 -6.61 1.84 -35.64
CA ALA A 577 -7.64 0.84 -35.51
C ALA A 577 -7.14 -0.40 -36.25
N CYS A 578 -6.79 -1.45 -35.49
CA CYS A 578 -6.28 -2.68 -36.09
C CYS A 578 -7.28 -2.99 -37.19
N ALA A 579 -6.82 -3.02 -38.44
CA ALA A 579 -7.66 -3.47 -39.54
C ALA A 579 -8.36 -4.74 -39.08
N THR A 580 -9.68 -4.84 -39.28
CA THR A 580 -10.55 -5.90 -38.77
C THR A 580 -9.82 -7.24 -38.79
N GLN A 581 -9.24 -7.64 -37.66
CA GLN A 581 -8.49 -8.89 -37.59
C GLN A 581 -9.51 -9.97 -37.24
N MET A 582 -10.02 -10.63 -38.29
CA MET A 582 -10.84 -11.81 -38.11
C MET A 582 -9.98 -12.92 -37.50
N VAL A 583 -10.31 -13.29 -36.27
CA VAL A 583 -9.73 -14.45 -35.61
C VAL A 583 -10.56 -15.66 -36.02
N ALA A 584 -9.97 -16.59 -36.77
CA ALA A 584 -10.62 -17.84 -37.10
C ALA A 584 -10.77 -18.68 -35.83
N ILE A 585 -12.00 -18.80 -35.32
CA ILE A 585 -12.34 -19.69 -34.22
C ILE A 585 -12.75 -21.04 -34.80
N LYS A 586 -12.18 -22.12 -34.27
CA LYS A 586 -12.48 -23.48 -34.73
C LYS A 586 -14.00 -23.76 -34.59
N GLY A 587 -14.64 -24.12 -35.70
CA GLY A 587 -16.07 -24.48 -35.75
C GLY A 587 -17.01 -23.32 -36.08
N VAL A 588 -16.63 -22.06 -35.89
CA VAL A 588 -17.50 -20.92 -36.23
C VAL A 588 -17.42 -20.62 -37.72
N GLU A 589 -18.56 -20.55 -38.40
CA GLU A 589 -18.63 -20.11 -39.79
C GLU A 589 -18.71 -18.59 -39.86
N PHE A 590 -17.87 -17.98 -40.70
CA PHE A 590 -17.82 -16.55 -40.89
C PHE A 590 -18.28 -16.17 -42.30
N THR A 591 -19.22 -15.25 -42.40
CA THR A 591 -19.64 -14.65 -43.67
C THR A 591 -19.45 -13.15 -43.59
N GLU A 592 -18.57 -12.61 -44.43
CA GLU A 592 -18.31 -11.16 -44.50
C GLU A 592 -19.07 -10.55 -45.68
N SER A 593 -19.67 -9.39 -45.43
CA SER A 593 -20.35 -8.53 -46.41
C SER A 593 -19.79 -7.12 -46.30
N GLU A 594 -20.06 -6.25 -47.28
CA GLU A 594 -19.49 -4.87 -47.31
C GLU A 594 -19.69 -4.09 -46.00
N ASP A 595 -20.81 -4.29 -45.30
CA ASP A 595 -21.17 -3.54 -44.10
C ASP A 595 -21.32 -4.39 -42.82
N SER A 596 -21.18 -5.71 -42.90
CA SER A 596 -21.41 -6.59 -41.74
C SER A 596 -20.64 -7.90 -41.76
N VAL A 597 -20.34 -8.40 -40.57
CA VAL A 597 -19.76 -9.73 -40.34
C VAL A 597 -20.82 -10.59 -39.66
N GLU A 598 -21.18 -11.69 -40.29
CA GLU A 598 -22.02 -12.73 -39.71
C GLU A 598 -21.16 -13.88 -39.18
N MET A 599 -21.49 -14.37 -37.99
CA MET A 599 -20.81 -15.47 -37.34
C MET A 599 -21.85 -16.48 -36.86
N LEU A 600 -21.77 -17.72 -37.35
CA LEU A 600 -22.70 -18.79 -37.00
C LEU A 600 -22.02 -19.78 -36.04
N ILE A 601 -22.63 -19.96 -34.87
CA ILE A 601 -22.17 -20.94 -33.87
C ILE A 601 -22.63 -22.35 -34.29
N PRO A 602 -21.77 -23.38 -34.19
CA PRO A 602 -22.15 -24.77 -34.44
C PRO A 602 -23.40 -25.21 -33.71
N VAL A 603 -24.15 -26.12 -34.34
CA VAL A 603 -25.27 -26.83 -33.71
C VAL A 603 -24.82 -28.02 -32.86
N GLU A 604 -23.57 -28.48 -33.03
CA GLU A 604 -22.99 -29.56 -32.24
C GLU A 604 -22.38 -29.01 -30.93
N GLU A 605 -22.85 -29.51 -29.78
CA GLU A 605 -22.43 -29.05 -28.46
C GLU A 605 -20.91 -29.09 -28.25
N ASN A 606 -20.26 -30.17 -28.71
CA ASN A 606 -18.81 -30.37 -28.59
C ASN A 606 -17.98 -29.43 -29.50
N ALA A 607 -18.63 -28.76 -30.45
CA ALA A 607 -18.00 -27.82 -31.38
C ALA A 607 -18.22 -26.35 -30.98
N VAL A 608 -19.01 -26.08 -29.93
CA VAL A 608 -19.23 -24.72 -29.42
C VAL A 608 -17.95 -24.22 -28.72
N PRO A 609 -17.43 -23.04 -29.08
CA PRO A 609 -16.24 -22.49 -28.45
C PRO A 609 -16.50 -22.15 -26.97
N SER A 610 -15.44 -22.16 -26.15
CA SER A 610 -15.57 -21.70 -24.78
C SER A 610 -15.97 -20.22 -24.73
N ALA A 611 -16.71 -19.82 -23.69
CA ALA A 611 -17.18 -18.43 -23.56
C ALA A 611 -16.02 -17.41 -23.58
N ASP A 612 -14.88 -17.74 -22.97
CA ASP A 612 -13.74 -16.84 -22.92
C ASP A 612 -13.03 -16.71 -24.28
N GLU A 613 -12.84 -17.82 -25.00
CA GLU A 613 -12.28 -17.80 -26.37
C GLU A 613 -13.19 -17.03 -27.33
N TRP A 614 -14.50 -17.28 -27.25
CA TRP A 614 -15.50 -16.60 -28.07
C TRP A 614 -15.52 -15.09 -27.82
N LEU A 615 -15.62 -14.66 -26.57
CA LEU A 615 -15.68 -13.24 -26.23
C LEU A 615 -14.38 -12.51 -26.57
N ALA A 616 -13.22 -13.17 -26.43
CA ALA A 616 -11.95 -12.59 -26.84
C ALA A 616 -11.86 -12.41 -28.36
N ALA A 617 -12.26 -13.42 -29.13
CA ALA A 617 -12.29 -13.34 -30.58
C ALA A 617 -13.30 -12.31 -31.09
N LEU A 618 -14.51 -12.30 -30.53
CA LEU A 618 -15.54 -11.30 -30.86
C LEU A 618 -15.05 -9.87 -30.58
N ALA A 619 -14.40 -9.64 -29.42
CA ALA A 619 -13.80 -8.35 -29.08
C ALA A 619 -12.68 -7.92 -30.07
N THR A 620 -11.95 -8.90 -30.63
CA THR A 620 -10.90 -8.68 -31.61
C THR A 620 -11.48 -8.32 -32.97
N THR A 621 -12.57 -8.99 -33.37
CA THR A 621 -13.30 -8.68 -34.61
C THR A 621 -13.88 -7.27 -34.61
N VAL A 622 -14.23 -6.72 -33.44
CA VAL A 622 -14.71 -5.33 -33.30
C VAL A 622 -13.65 -4.36 -32.78
N SER A 623 -12.36 -4.71 -32.87
CA SER A 623 -11.27 -3.89 -32.34
C SER A 623 -11.18 -2.49 -32.97
N ASP A 624 -11.66 -2.34 -34.21
CA ASP A 624 -11.84 -1.05 -34.91
C ASP A 624 -12.96 -0.19 -34.30
N LYS A 625 -13.92 -0.82 -33.61
CA LYS A 625 -15.07 -0.20 -32.96
C LYS A 625 -14.82 -0.12 -31.45
N VAL A 626 -14.01 0.87 -31.04
CA VAL A 626 -13.52 1.08 -29.67
C VAL A 626 -14.57 0.83 -28.57
N TRP A 627 -15.80 1.33 -28.73
CA TRP A 627 -16.84 1.18 -27.72
C TRP A 627 -17.37 -0.26 -27.59
N MET A 628 -17.49 -0.99 -28.71
CA MET A 628 -17.92 -2.40 -28.69
C MET A 628 -16.82 -3.28 -28.12
N SER A 629 -15.58 -3.06 -28.59
CA SER A 629 -14.42 -3.79 -28.08
C SER A 629 -14.26 -3.60 -26.57
N ALA A 630 -14.41 -2.37 -26.07
CA ALA A 630 -14.41 -2.07 -24.63
C ALA A 630 -15.57 -2.78 -23.90
N LEU A 631 -16.81 -2.67 -24.41
CA LEU A 631 -17.98 -3.29 -23.79
C LEU A 631 -17.86 -4.81 -23.67
N ILE A 632 -17.23 -5.48 -24.64
CA ILE A 632 -17.05 -6.94 -24.62
C ILE A 632 -15.84 -7.32 -23.76
N SER A 633 -14.75 -6.56 -23.82
CA SER A 633 -13.49 -6.89 -23.14
C SER A 633 -13.52 -6.61 -21.63
N LEU A 634 -14.25 -5.58 -21.19
CA LEU A 634 -14.34 -5.21 -19.78
C LEU A 634 -15.10 -6.27 -18.99
N THR A 635 -14.51 -6.75 -17.90
CA THR A 635 -15.13 -7.75 -17.02
C THR A 635 -16.22 -7.19 -16.11
N HIS A 636 -16.28 -5.86 -16.00
CA HIS A 636 -17.20 -5.16 -15.12
C HIS A 636 -17.81 -3.92 -15.77
N ILE A 637 -18.97 -3.48 -15.26
CA ILE A 637 -19.60 -2.20 -15.53
C ILE A 637 -19.65 -1.40 -14.22
N VAL A 638 -19.51 -0.09 -14.34
CA VAL A 638 -19.58 0.84 -13.20
C VAL A 638 -21.04 1.20 -12.92
N GLU A 639 -21.51 0.94 -11.70
CA GLU A 639 -22.80 1.42 -11.19
C GLU A 639 -22.58 2.22 -9.92
N GLY A 640 -22.73 3.55 -10.00
CA GLY A 640 -22.31 4.44 -8.93
C GLY A 640 -20.81 4.28 -8.66
N THR A 641 -20.44 3.88 -7.44
CA THR A 641 -19.05 3.58 -7.06
C THR A 641 -18.69 2.09 -7.15
N LYS A 642 -19.63 1.23 -7.55
CA LYS A 642 -19.44 -0.23 -7.60
C LYS A 642 -18.97 -0.71 -8.98
N TRP A 643 -18.18 -1.76 -8.98
CA TRP A 643 -17.83 -2.54 -10.17
C TRP A 643 -18.61 -3.85 -10.16
N LEU A 644 -19.67 -3.90 -10.95
CA LEU A 644 -20.51 -5.09 -11.08
C LEU A 644 -20.07 -5.95 -12.26
N SER A 645 -20.29 -7.27 -12.19
CA SER A 645 -20.02 -8.16 -13.32
C SER A 645 -20.72 -7.66 -14.57
N ASN A 646 -20.01 -7.61 -15.70
CA ASN A 646 -20.56 -7.09 -16.94
C ASN A 646 -21.66 -8.04 -17.50
N PRO A 647 -22.95 -7.63 -17.47
CA PRO A 647 -24.05 -8.48 -17.92
C PRO A 647 -24.02 -8.70 -19.44
N VAL A 648 -23.44 -7.78 -20.22
CA VAL A 648 -23.35 -7.90 -21.68
C VAL A 648 -22.49 -9.10 -22.08
N ARG A 649 -21.42 -9.38 -21.33
CA ARG A 649 -20.61 -10.59 -21.54
C ARG A 649 -21.39 -11.87 -21.33
N GLN A 650 -22.37 -11.88 -20.42
CA GLN A 650 -23.23 -13.04 -20.20
C GLN A 650 -24.21 -13.24 -21.36
N LEU A 651 -24.80 -12.15 -21.87
CA LEU A 651 -25.68 -12.16 -23.03
C LEU A 651 -24.97 -12.62 -24.31
N LEU A 652 -23.69 -12.30 -24.46
CA LEU A 652 -22.90 -12.64 -25.64
C LEU A 652 -22.20 -14.00 -25.56
N LYS A 653 -22.47 -14.82 -24.54
CA LYS A 653 -21.93 -16.20 -24.49
C LYS A 653 -22.47 -17.02 -25.66
N PRO A 654 -21.63 -17.81 -26.35
CA PRO A 654 -22.07 -18.56 -27.51
C PRO A 654 -23.05 -19.66 -27.09
N GLN A 655 -24.17 -19.79 -27.80
CA GLN A 655 -25.08 -20.93 -27.68
C GLN A 655 -25.21 -21.66 -29.02
N MET A 656 -25.57 -22.94 -28.96
CA MET A 656 -25.72 -23.79 -30.14
C MET A 656 -26.66 -23.15 -31.18
N GLY A 657 -26.21 -23.08 -32.43
CA GLY A 657 -27.03 -22.58 -33.55
C GLY A 657 -27.35 -21.08 -33.53
N GLN A 658 -26.79 -20.29 -32.61
CA GLN A 658 -26.95 -18.84 -32.61
C GLN A 658 -26.17 -18.19 -33.74
N LYS A 659 -26.76 -17.12 -34.30
CA LYS A 659 -26.13 -16.28 -35.32
C LYS A 659 -25.88 -14.88 -34.77
N TYR A 660 -24.63 -14.43 -34.83
CA TYR A 660 -24.22 -13.08 -34.45
C TYR A 660 -24.02 -12.26 -35.72
N VAL A 661 -24.64 -11.09 -35.78
CA VAL A 661 -24.48 -10.12 -36.87
C VAL A 661 -23.88 -8.85 -36.29
N VAL A 662 -22.71 -8.47 -36.78
CA VAL A 662 -21.92 -7.34 -36.29
C VAL A 662 -21.74 -6.33 -37.41
N ASN A 663 -22.08 -5.07 -37.16
CA ASN A 663 -21.88 -3.97 -38.12
C ASN A 663 -21.45 -2.70 -37.37
N ALA A 664 -21.37 -1.56 -38.06
CA ALA A 664 -21.01 -0.28 -37.42
C ALA A 664 -22.00 0.17 -36.33
N ALA A 665 -23.28 -0.21 -36.44
CA ALA A 665 -24.34 0.21 -35.52
C ALA A 665 -24.38 -0.62 -34.23
N GLY A 666 -23.93 -1.88 -34.25
CA GLY A 666 -24.10 -2.76 -33.10
C GLY A 666 -23.87 -4.24 -33.36
N ILE A 667 -24.27 -5.03 -32.35
CA ILE A 667 -24.31 -6.50 -32.37
C ILE A 667 -25.75 -6.94 -32.26
N ARG A 668 -26.16 -7.87 -33.11
CA ARG A 668 -27.47 -8.54 -33.05
C ARG A 668 -27.27 -10.04 -32.97
N VAL A 669 -27.94 -10.69 -32.03
CA VAL A 669 -27.92 -12.14 -31.86
C VAL A 669 -29.28 -12.68 -32.26
N PHE A 670 -29.28 -13.69 -33.12
CA PHE A 670 -30.46 -14.42 -33.56
C PHE A 670 -30.37 -15.86 -33.06
N ASP A 671 -31.49 -16.40 -32.61
CA ASP A 671 -31.60 -17.77 -32.14
C ASP A 671 -32.77 -18.44 -32.86
N SER A 672 -32.46 -19.41 -33.72
CA SER A 672 -33.47 -20.09 -34.54
C SER A 672 -34.37 -21.04 -33.72
N SER A 673 -34.00 -21.33 -32.47
CA SER A 673 -34.83 -22.12 -31.56
C SER A 673 -35.97 -21.32 -30.93
N ILE A 674 -35.95 -19.99 -31.07
CA ILE A 674 -36.93 -19.07 -30.49
C ILE A 674 -37.81 -18.49 -31.61
N ASP A 675 -39.13 -18.68 -31.51
CA ASP A 675 -40.10 -18.17 -32.48
C ASP A 675 -40.31 -16.66 -32.30
N ILE A 676 -39.32 -15.86 -32.72
CA ILE A 676 -39.34 -14.41 -32.68
C ILE A 676 -38.98 -13.80 -34.04
N CYS A 677 -39.78 -12.82 -34.47
CA CYS A 677 -39.49 -12.04 -35.67
C CYS A 677 -38.46 -10.93 -35.34
N GLY A 678 -37.19 -11.30 -35.18
CA GLY A 678 -36.11 -10.37 -34.88
C GLY A 678 -34.94 -10.96 -34.10
N PRO A 679 -33.95 -10.14 -33.71
CA PRO A 679 -32.87 -10.60 -32.84
C PRO A 679 -33.39 -10.84 -31.41
N VAL A 680 -32.88 -11.88 -30.76
CA VAL A 680 -33.13 -12.14 -29.33
C VAL A 680 -32.35 -11.17 -28.44
N ILE A 681 -31.21 -10.67 -28.93
CA ILE A 681 -30.40 -9.64 -28.27
C ILE A 681 -30.00 -8.59 -29.30
N GLU A 682 -30.21 -7.32 -28.99
CA GLU A 682 -29.73 -6.19 -29.80
C GLU A 682 -28.94 -5.20 -28.93
N ILE A 683 -27.68 -4.99 -29.29
CA ILE A 683 -26.78 -4.03 -28.63
C ILE A 683 -26.44 -2.95 -29.63
N THR A 684 -26.88 -1.72 -29.38
CA THR A 684 -26.67 -0.58 -30.29
C THR A 684 -26.18 0.65 -29.54
N LYS A 685 -25.44 1.53 -30.22
CA LYS A 685 -25.02 2.82 -29.66
C LYS A 685 -25.84 3.96 -30.25
N LYS A 686 -26.42 4.80 -29.39
CA LYS A 686 -27.14 6.03 -29.74
C LYS A 686 -26.49 7.21 -29.03
N GLY A 687 -25.71 8.00 -29.76
CA GLY A 687 -24.92 9.09 -29.19
C GLY A 687 -23.92 8.57 -28.15
N ALA A 688 -24.03 9.05 -26.90
CA ALA A 688 -23.19 8.61 -25.78
C ALA A 688 -23.74 7.36 -25.06
N SER A 689 -24.97 6.93 -25.35
CA SER A 689 -25.62 5.81 -24.67
C SER A 689 -25.49 4.50 -25.46
N ILE A 690 -25.28 3.41 -24.74
CA ILE A 690 -25.35 2.05 -25.27
C ILE A 690 -26.68 1.46 -24.81
N SER A 691 -27.49 0.98 -25.75
CA SER A 691 -28.76 0.31 -25.51
C SER A 691 -28.56 -1.19 -25.67
N VAL A 692 -28.94 -1.96 -24.65
CA VAL A 692 -28.96 -3.43 -24.67
C VAL A 692 -30.41 -3.86 -24.54
N VAL A 693 -30.96 -4.45 -25.60
CA VAL A 693 -32.34 -4.93 -25.68
C VAL A 693 -32.31 -6.45 -25.68
N VAL A 694 -33.04 -7.06 -24.75
CA VAL A 694 -33.26 -8.51 -24.70
C VAL A 694 -34.72 -8.74 -25.03
N ASN A 695 -34.98 -9.43 -26.14
CA ASN A 695 -36.32 -9.73 -26.60
C ASN A 695 -36.69 -11.15 -26.16
N GLU A 696 -37.83 -11.30 -25.49
CA GLU A 696 -38.32 -12.59 -25.01
C GLU A 696 -39.66 -12.94 -25.65
N VAL A 697 -39.89 -14.23 -25.85
CA VAL A 697 -41.19 -14.79 -26.22
C VAL A 697 -41.79 -15.41 -24.98
N ARG A 698 -42.86 -14.79 -24.44
CA ARG A 698 -43.62 -15.37 -23.35
C ARG A 698 -44.73 -16.24 -23.93
N LEU A 699 -44.58 -17.56 -23.79
CA LEU A 699 -45.70 -18.49 -23.98
C LEU A 699 -46.77 -18.14 -22.94
N GLN A 700 -47.99 -17.82 -23.38
CA GLN A 700 -49.14 -17.61 -22.50
C GLN A 700 -49.64 -18.94 -21.92
#